data_AF-A0A395GWR4-F1
#
_entry.id   AF-A0A395GWR4-F1
#
_cell.length_a   1.000
_cell.length_b   1.000
_cell.length_c   1.000
_cell.angle_alpha   90.00
_cell.angle_beta   90.00
_cell.angle_gamma   90.00
#
_symmetry.space_group_name_H-M   'P 1'
#
loop_
_entity.id
_entity.type
_entity.pdbx_description
1 polymer ?
#
loop_
_entity_poly.entity_id
_entity_poly.type
_entity_poly.pdbx_seq_one_letter_code
_entity_poly.pdbx_strand_id
1 'polypeptide(L)'
;MKPTSSQLQQVHLGVSASGYEPVTSYQGDPSIHTEEHERLQARILDLCESRLWYRGSHEASCPRPILITQQHQAQLQQLHRALTAAIVDIVTRWWTDADARFPQRMPLRREEEELLKWLDRHLPPDRANYAGCSGSWRPDFLVEGPGSESEPIETFRITEINARFSFNGFMYAAYGQEALRNLCDDPGLVPATDPVKILSGLLSLFQLNLPLHLLKNEEPGMDIHMFIDFAKRHLKMTPRLITPADLRLLPDSQAPGGYKLCCVVSDHEKASLRHGLSFITSEQGEKLEIFQVGLELHQHELFALDPDMLRQISLRCFNDIRTILLVHDKRMLGIIKQEIPLLVARQVLRPEDGEALRRGIADTIIPGSPELDELIGSSALSPTLRKEYLWKPIRGGKGAGIVFGDEIDPEEWLATLERLRCPQLDSTRTTYVIQRRIWPALYEVILTASGERGQYPLEHGIVKFSLQFLDHQSRYLETLIFSLCAHHGHGPPVAHSASRGWFWDVRPSPVTSSTPEYRARSETMQNFPWHTDCSYETAPPQYFALQVLQPDRHGGGTLSIMSIAQLAGLLSPATQAVLQQREYQITIPSEFVKHPHQTHVLESILGVHAGDKPPAIRFREDIIVPLSPRAAAAMSKLKQALHALENSPQSILRLTAADLPEGSIILLDNHRWLHARDDIKDPARHLRRVRWNSVPFPTAAGVAG
;
A
#
# COMPACT_ATOMS: atom_id res chain seq x y z
N MET A 1 6.86 19.75 -29.40
CA MET A 1 5.41 19.44 -29.38
C MET A 1 4.91 19.63 -27.96
N LYS A 2 3.76 20.29 -27.76
CA LYS A 2 3.13 20.36 -26.43
C LYS A 2 2.58 18.97 -26.06
N PRO A 3 2.65 18.52 -24.79
CA PRO A 3 2.02 17.27 -24.40
C PRO A 3 0.54 17.32 -24.77
N THR A 4 0.10 16.34 -25.55
CA THR A 4 -1.27 16.21 -26.07
C THR A 4 -2.23 15.61 -25.05
N SER A 5 -1.71 15.07 -23.95
CA SER A 5 -2.51 14.47 -22.88
C SER A 5 -2.71 15.46 -21.73
N SER A 6 -3.96 15.60 -21.28
CA SER A 6 -4.28 16.26 -20.01
C SER A 6 -3.94 15.40 -18.78
N GLN A 7 -3.56 14.13 -18.99
CA GLN A 7 -3.32 13.13 -17.94
C GLN A 7 -1.86 13.02 -17.51
N LEU A 8 -1.65 12.53 -16.28
CA LEU A 8 -0.35 12.13 -15.77
C LEU A 8 0.23 10.98 -16.60
N GLN A 9 1.52 11.06 -16.92
CA GLN A 9 2.21 10.04 -17.71
C GLN A 9 3.62 9.80 -17.19
N GLN A 10 4.06 8.56 -17.09
CA GLN A 10 5.47 8.29 -16.81
C GLN A 10 6.31 8.53 -18.07
N VAL A 11 7.50 9.09 -17.92
CA VAL A 11 8.38 9.45 -19.03
C VAL A 11 9.81 8.96 -18.84
N HIS A 12 10.45 8.63 -19.96
CA HIS A 12 11.90 8.58 -20.08
C HIS A 12 12.45 9.99 -20.22
N LEU A 13 13.61 10.25 -19.63
CA LEU A 13 14.27 11.56 -19.70
C LEU A 13 15.48 11.51 -20.65
N GLY A 14 15.67 12.57 -21.44
CA GLY A 14 16.84 12.75 -22.32
C GLY A 14 16.83 11.95 -23.63
N VAL A 15 15.69 11.36 -24.01
CA VAL A 15 15.62 10.38 -25.12
C VAL A 15 15.14 10.97 -26.44
N SER A 16 14.43 12.09 -26.40
CA SER A 16 13.87 12.73 -27.60
C SER A 16 14.40 14.16 -27.77
N ALA A 17 14.17 14.76 -28.95
CA ALA A 17 14.46 16.16 -29.21
C ALA A 17 13.65 17.14 -28.32
N SER A 18 12.61 16.65 -27.64
CA SER A 18 11.83 17.39 -26.65
C SER A 18 12.24 17.10 -25.20
N GLY A 19 13.35 16.40 -24.98
CA GLY A 19 13.90 16.13 -23.64
C GLY A 19 13.26 14.99 -22.87
N TYR A 20 12.12 14.47 -23.33
CA TYR A 20 11.47 13.30 -22.75
C TYR A 20 10.64 12.54 -23.77
N GLU A 21 10.29 11.30 -23.44
CA GLU A 21 9.34 10.51 -24.19
C GLU A 21 8.45 9.70 -23.24
N PRO A 22 7.11 9.68 -23.42
CA PRO A 22 6.24 8.80 -22.63
C PRO A 22 6.66 7.34 -22.72
N VAL A 23 6.66 6.63 -21.59
CA VAL A 23 7.01 5.19 -21.55
C VAL A 23 6.09 4.35 -22.44
N THR A 24 4.86 4.82 -22.67
CA THR A 24 3.86 4.15 -23.50
C THR A 24 4.18 4.23 -24.99
N SER A 25 4.73 5.37 -25.44
CA SER A 25 5.08 5.61 -26.84
C SER A 25 6.51 5.23 -27.20
N TYR A 26 7.40 5.05 -26.21
CA TYR A 26 8.80 4.72 -26.45
C TYR A 26 8.96 3.37 -27.17
N GLN A 27 9.64 3.41 -28.32
CA GLN A 27 9.97 2.26 -29.18
C GLN A 27 11.49 2.09 -29.38
N GLY A 28 12.32 2.79 -28.60
CA GLY A 28 13.78 2.70 -28.70
C GLY A 28 14.37 1.44 -28.04
N ASP A 29 15.69 1.46 -27.81
CA ASP A 29 16.42 0.33 -27.24
C ASP A 29 15.94 0.02 -25.81
N PRO A 30 15.52 -1.23 -25.50
CA PRO A 30 15.17 -1.67 -24.15
C PRO A 30 16.31 -1.56 -23.12
N SER A 31 17.58 -1.49 -23.55
CA SER A 31 18.73 -1.34 -22.65
C SER A 31 18.65 -0.08 -21.77
N ILE A 32 17.90 0.95 -22.23
CA ILE A 32 17.68 2.19 -21.51
C ILE A 32 17.10 1.97 -20.11
N HIS A 33 16.27 0.94 -19.91
CA HIS A 33 15.65 0.66 -18.63
C HIS A 33 16.69 0.32 -17.57
N THR A 34 17.69 -0.48 -17.93
CA THR A 34 18.80 -0.83 -17.06
C THR A 34 19.71 0.37 -16.84
N GLU A 35 20.09 1.08 -17.91
CA GLU A 35 20.99 2.23 -17.84
C GLU A 35 20.44 3.33 -16.93
N GLU A 36 19.15 3.69 -17.07
CA GLU A 36 18.51 4.69 -16.23
C GLU A 36 18.52 4.30 -14.74
N HIS A 37 18.31 3.01 -14.41
CA HIS A 37 18.37 2.56 -13.02
C HIS A 37 19.78 2.59 -12.47
N GLU A 38 20.76 2.05 -13.20
CA GLU A 38 22.15 2.05 -12.77
C GLU A 38 22.64 3.49 -12.52
N ARG A 39 22.28 4.42 -13.42
CA ARG A 39 22.61 5.84 -13.29
C ARG A 39 21.93 6.46 -12.07
N LEU A 40 20.64 6.22 -11.84
CA LEU A 40 19.96 6.72 -10.64
C LEU A 40 20.54 6.12 -9.36
N GLN A 41 20.78 4.81 -9.31
CA GLN A 41 21.31 4.11 -8.14
C GLN A 41 22.70 4.65 -7.76
N ALA A 42 23.59 4.82 -8.74
CA ALA A 42 24.89 5.45 -8.51
C ALA A 42 24.73 6.83 -7.83
N ARG A 43 23.82 7.66 -8.32
CA ARG A 43 23.56 9.01 -7.75
C ARG A 43 22.97 8.97 -6.35
N ILE A 44 22.00 8.09 -6.13
CA ILE A 44 21.37 7.95 -4.82
C ILE A 44 22.42 7.54 -3.76
N LEU A 45 23.33 6.63 -4.12
CA LEU A 45 24.40 6.16 -3.26
C LEU A 45 25.52 7.20 -3.04
N ASP A 46 25.77 8.09 -4.02
CA ASP A 46 26.64 9.26 -3.85
C ASP A 46 26.08 10.24 -2.79
N LEU A 47 24.74 10.38 -2.73
CA LEU A 47 24.07 11.29 -1.80
C LEU A 47 23.96 10.71 -0.39
N CYS A 48 23.79 9.39 -0.26
CA CYS A 48 23.56 8.73 1.02
C CYS A 48 23.94 7.25 0.98
N GLU A 49 24.73 6.79 1.95
CA GLU A 49 25.15 5.40 2.08
C GLU A 49 23.96 4.43 2.10
N SER A 50 24.08 3.31 1.38
CA SER A 50 23.01 2.29 1.22
C SER A 50 22.43 1.82 2.55
N ARG A 51 23.27 1.60 3.57
CA ARG A 51 22.85 1.13 4.90
C ARG A 51 21.93 2.09 5.66
N LEU A 52 21.90 3.37 5.28
CA LEU A 52 21.04 4.38 5.90
C LEU A 52 19.64 4.42 5.29
N TRP A 53 19.47 3.84 4.11
CA TRP A 53 18.16 3.64 3.49
C TRP A 53 17.41 2.54 4.21
N TYR A 54 16.28 2.89 4.81
CA TYR A 54 15.47 1.98 5.60
C TYR A 54 15.13 0.71 4.82
N ARG A 55 15.60 -0.44 5.31
CA ARG A 55 15.41 -1.76 4.67
C ARG A 55 15.83 -1.82 3.20
N GLY A 56 16.88 -1.11 2.82
CA GLY A 56 17.37 -1.13 1.43
C GLY A 56 16.41 -0.47 0.44
N SER A 57 15.49 0.38 0.90
CA SER A 57 14.46 1.05 0.08
C SER A 57 14.98 1.80 -1.15
N HIS A 58 16.25 2.23 -1.18
CA HIS A 58 16.88 2.79 -2.37
C HIS A 58 16.74 1.88 -3.60
N GLU A 59 16.77 0.55 -3.43
CA GLU A 59 16.64 -0.44 -4.50
C GLU A 59 15.28 -0.35 -5.23
N ALA A 60 14.24 0.17 -4.56
CA ALA A 60 12.92 0.37 -5.14
C ALA A 60 12.77 1.73 -5.86
N SER A 61 13.84 2.53 -5.98
CA SER A 61 13.78 3.85 -6.62
C SER A 61 13.59 3.75 -8.13
N CYS A 62 12.69 4.56 -8.66
CA CYS A 62 12.35 4.57 -10.09
C CYS A 62 12.95 5.82 -10.78
N PRO A 63 13.77 5.67 -11.85
CA PRO A 63 14.39 6.79 -12.55
C PRO A 63 13.47 7.50 -13.55
N ARG A 64 12.27 6.97 -13.80
CA ARG A 64 11.31 7.49 -14.76
C ARG A 64 10.20 8.25 -14.02
N PRO A 65 10.25 9.58 -13.98
CA PRO A 65 9.29 10.39 -13.21
C PRO A 65 7.92 10.42 -13.89
N ILE A 66 6.92 10.88 -13.13
CA ILE A 66 5.60 11.22 -13.66
C ILE A 66 5.63 12.67 -14.15
N LEU A 67 5.35 12.86 -15.44
CA LEU A 67 5.15 14.16 -16.05
C LEU A 67 3.79 14.72 -15.60
N ILE A 68 3.83 15.95 -15.10
CA ILE A 68 2.65 16.71 -14.67
C ILE A 68 2.54 18.01 -15.46
N THR A 69 1.35 18.60 -15.49
CA THR A 69 1.11 19.88 -16.16
C THR A 69 1.17 21.03 -15.16
N GLN A 70 1.29 22.27 -15.64
CA GLN A 70 1.18 23.45 -14.78
C GLN A 70 -0.17 23.53 -14.07
N GLN A 71 -1.23 22.98 -14.67
CA GLN A 71 -2.55 22.94 -14.07
C GLN A 71 -2.61 21.96 -12.88
N HIS A 72 -2.01 20.78 -13.00
CA HIS A 72 -1.82 19.86 -11.87
C HIS A 72 -1.05 20.53 -10.73
N GLN A 73 0.03 21.23 -11.05
CA GLN A 73 0.84 21.94 -10.07
C GLN A 73 0.05 23.07 -9.38
N ALA A 74 -0.73 23.84 -10.14
CA ALA A 74 -1.58 24.91 -9.59
C ALA A 74 -2.68 24.36 -8.66
N GLN A 75 -3.30 23.24 -9.02
CA GLN A 75 -4.29 22.55 -8.19
C GLN A 75 -3.69 22.10 -6.86
N LEU A 76 -2.52 21.45 -6.88
CA LEU A 76 -1.81 21.02 -5.67
C LEU A 76 -1.38 22.22 -4.80
N GLN A 77 -0.87 23.30 -5.39
CA GLN A 77 -0.50 24.52 -4.66
C GLN A 77 -1.71 25.20 -4.02
N GLN A 78 -2.84 25.26 -4.73
CA GLN A 78 -4.08 25.79 -4.18
C GLN A 78 -4.57 24.93 -3.00
N LEU A 79 -4.62 23.60 -3.20
CA LEU A 79 -5.05 22.65 -2.19
C LEU A 79 -4.16 22.73 -0.94
N HIS A 80 -2.84 22.79 -1.10
CA HIS A 80 -1.90 22.93 0.01
C HIS A 80 -2.09 24.24 0.78
N ARG A 81 -2.23 25.39 0.09
CA ARG A 81 -2.46 26.69 0.74
C ARG A 81 -3.77 26.70 1.52
N ALA A 82 -4.85 26.21 0.91
CA ALA A 82 -6.16 26.13 1.53
C ALA A 82 -6.15 25.21 2.77
N LEU A 83 -5.51 24.04 2.66
CA LEU A 83 -5.40 23.07 3.75
C LEU A 83 -4.63 23.66 4.93
N THR A 84 -3.49 24.31 4.66
CA THR A 84 -2.68 24.97 5.68
C THR A 84 -3.46 26.08 6.38
N ALA A 85 -4.16 26.94 5.64
CA ALA A 85 -4.99 27.99 6.22
C ALA A 85 -6.11 27.43 7.12
N ALA A 86 -6.80 26.39 6.66
CA ALA A 86 -7.85 25.73 7.43
C ALA A 86 -7.32 25.09 8.73
N ILE A 87 -6.22 24.33 8.66
CA ILE A 87 -5.60 23.69 9.82
C ILE A 87 -5.13 24.74 10.82
N VAL A 88 -4.44 25.78 10.35
CA VAL A 88 -3.91 26.84 11.21
C VAL A 88 -5.04 27.55 11.95
N ASP A 89 -6.12 27.93 11.27
CA ASP A 89 -7.28 28.54 11.90
C ASP A 89 -7.91 27.59 12.93
N ILE A 90 -8.32 26.37 12.52
CA ILE A 90 -9.00 25.39 13.37
C ILE A 90 -8.21 25.11 14.66
N VAL A 91 -6.91 24.84 14.55
CA VAL A 91 -6.07 24.54 15.73
C VAL A 91 -5.90 25.76 16.63
N THR A 92 -5.78 26.97 16.05
CA THR A 92 -5.62 28.21 16.81
C THR A 92 -6.83 28.50 17.70
N ARG A 93 -8.04 28.21 17.21
CA ARG A 93 -9.28 28.45 17.97
C ARG A 93 -9.87 27.20 18.63
N TRP A 94 -9.10 26.12 18.72
CA TRP A 94 -9.57 24.82 19.20
C TRP A 94 -10.32 24.87 20.54
N TRP A 95 -9.84 25.70 21.48
CA TRP A 95 -10.43 25.89 22.80
C TRP A 95 -11.29 27.15 22.94
N THR A 96 -11.09 28.14 22.08
CA THR A 96 -11.70 29.48 22.23
C THR A 96 -13.01 29.63 21.44
N ASP A 97 -13.23 28.82 20.41
CA ASP A 97 -14.47 28.80 19.64
C ASP A 97 -15.47 27.78 20.22
N ALA A 98 -16.27 28.25 21.17
CA ALA A 98 -17.30 27.44 21.83
C ALA A 98 -18.42 26.98 20.89
N ASP A 99 -18.69 27.71 19.80
CA ASP A 99 -19.76 27.41 18.85
C ASP A 99 -19.35 26.28 17.90
N ALA A 100 -18.07 26.25 17.49
CA ALA A 100 -17.53 25.20 16.64
C ALA A 100 -17.46 23.82 17.33
N ARG A 101 -17.39 23.80 18.67
CA ARG A 101 -17.44 22.60 19.51
C ARG A 101 -16.44 21.51 19.10
N PHE A 102 -15.20 21.92 18.78
CA PHE A 102 -14.17 20.98 18.31
C PHE A 102 -13.89 19.82 19.28
N PRO A 103 -13.73 20.05 20.60
CA PRO A 103 -13.49 18.96 21.54
C PRO A 103 -14.64 17.95 21.61
N GLN A 104 -15.88 18.36 21.33
CA GLN A 104 -17.04 17.47 21.29
C GLN A 104 -17.11 16.66 19.99
N ARG A 105 -16.72 17.25 18.86
CA ARG A 105 -16.71 16.60 17.53
C ARG A 105 -15.51 15.66 17.35
N MET A 106 -14.39 15.98 17.99
CA MET A 106 -13.16 15.20 17.95
C MET A 106 -12.59 15.06 19.36
N PRO A 107 -13.24 14.28 20.24
CA PRO A 107 -12.78 14.12 21.62
C PRO A 107 -11.40 13.46 21.66
N LEU A 108 -10.64 13.86 22.67
CA LEU A 108 -9.31 13.35 22.99
C LEU A 108 -9.40 12.46 24.23
N ARG A 109 -8.35 11.68 24.49
CA ARG A 109 -8.22 11.03 25.80
C ARG A 109 -7.99 12.09 26.86
N ARG A 110 -8.34 11.79 28.11
CA ARG A 110 -8.23 12.74 29.21
C ARG A 110 -6.82 13.31 29.34
N GLU A 111 -5.80 12.45 29.24
CA GLU A 111 -4.39 12.82 29.38
C GLU A 111 -3.92 13.74 28.25
N GLU A 112 -4.42 13.52 27.03
CA GLU A 112 -4.15 14.37 25.86
C GLU A 112 -4.78 15.74 26.01
N GLU A 113 -6.06 15.79 26.39
CA GLU A 113 -6.78 17.04 26.60
C GLU A 113 -6.15 17.87 27.72
N GLU A 114 -5.81 17.24 28.86
CA GLU A 114 -5.13 17.90 29.97
C GLU A 114 -3.76 18.45 29.56
N LEU A 115 -2.99 17.72 28.76
CA LEU A 115 -1.72 18.20 28.22
C LEU A 115 -1.93 19.43 27.33
N LEU A 116 -2.86 19.38 26.37
CA LEU A 116 -3.09 20.49 25.44
C LEU A 116 -3.64 21.73 26.15
N LYS A 117 -4.56 21.58 27.11
CA LYS A 117 -5.05 22.69 27.95
C LYS A 117 -3.97 23.24 28.88
N TRP A 118 -3.05 22.40 29.33
CA TRP A 118 -1.90 22.87 30.10
C TRP A 118 -0.99 23.72 29.20
N LEU A 119 -0.66 23.26 27.99
CA LEU A 119 0.18 23.99 27.05
C LEU A 119 -0.43 25.32 26.64
N ASP A 120 -1.72 25.36 26.35
CA ASP A 120 -2.43 26.60 26.00
C ASP A 120 -2.21 27.74 27.04
N ARG A 121 -2.02 27.38 28.32
CA ARG A 121 -1.76 28.31 29.42
C ARG A 121 -0.29 28.60 29.69
N HIS A 122 0.63 27.77 29.20
CA HIS A 122 2.06 27.80 29.58
C HIS A 122 3.02 27.94 28.39
N LEU A 123 2.52 27.95 27.15
CA LEU A 123 3.35 28.18 25.98
C LEU A 123 3.92 29.60 26.02
N PRO A 124 5.21 29.76 25.68
CA PRO A 124 5.80 31.09 25.56
C PRO A 124 5.17 31.87 24.39
N PRO A 125 5.20 33.21 24.39
CA PRO A 125 4.47 34.03 23.42
C PRO A 125 4.78 33.73 21.95
N ASP A 126 6.01 33.38 21.64
CA ASP A 126 6.48 32.98 20.31
C ASP A 126 5.88 31.64 19.82
N ARG A 127 5.52 30.74 20.76
CA ARG A 127 4.88 29.44 20.49
C ARG A 127 3.37 29.41 20.75
N ALA A 128 2.83 30.46 21.37
CA ALA A 128 1.39 30.62 21.56
C ALA A 128 0.67 30.71 20.20
N ASN A 129 1.27 31.43 19.23
CA ASN A 129 0.77 31.46 17.87
C ASN A 129 1.12 30.16 17.12
N TYR A 130 0.11 29.30 16.94
CA TYR A 130 0.28 28.03 16.24
C TYR A 130 0.85 28.17 14.82
N ALA A 131 0.50 29.24 14.08
CA ALA A 131 1.00 29.46 12.73
C ALA A 131 2.53 29.58 12.66
N GLY A 132 3.16 30.09 13.72
CA GLY A 132 4.61 30.27 13.80
C GLY A 132 5.37 29.04 14.30
N CYS A 133 4.68 28.03 14.84
CA CYS A 133 5.32 26.88 15.46
C CYS A 133 4.70 25.53 15.08
N SER A 134 3.89 25.47 14.03
CA SER A 134 3.07 24.30 13.65
C SER A 134 3.85 23.02 13.36
N GLY A 135 5.16 23.10 13.15
CA GLY A 135 5.98 21.93 12.82
C GLY A 135 5.78 21.49 11.36
N SER A 136 5.70 20.18 11.15
CA SER A 136 5.73 19.57 9.81
C SER A 136 4.59 18.56 9.62
N TRP A 137 3.98 18.57 8.43
CA TRP A 137 3.04 17.55 8.01
C TRP A 137 3.15 17.22 6.52
N ARG A 138 2.69 16.03 6.16
CA ARG A 138 2.63 15.52 4.80
C ARG A 138 1.21 15.01 4.50
N PRO A 139 0.41 15.74 3.70
CA PRO A 139 -0.87 15.24 3.24
C PRO A 139 -0.65 14.20 2.13
N ASP A 140 -1.18 13.01 2.32
CA ASP A 140 -1.06 11.91 1.37
C ASP A 140 -2.37 11.79 0.56
N PHE A 141 -2.25 11.73 -0.76
CA PHE A 141 -3.38 11.77 -1.68
C PHE A 141 -3.38 10.60 -2.67
N LEU A 142 -4.58 10.27 -3.15
CA LEU A 142 -4.81 9.43 -4.32
C LEU A 142 -5.31 10.28 -5.49
N VAL A 143 -5.11 9.81 -6.72
CA VAL A 143 -5.51 10.52 -7.93
C VAL A 143 -6.72 9.84 -8.54
N GLU A 144 -7.87 10.49 -8.53
CA GLU A 144 -9.06 10.02 -9.25
C GLU A 144 -8.97 10.47 -10.71
N GLY A 145 -9.45 9.61 -11.62
CA GLY A 145 -9.55 9.96 -13.04
C GLY A 145 -10.45 11.19 -13.26
N PRO A 146 -10.38 11.81 -14.46
CA PRO A 146 -11.27 12.90 -14.81
C PRO A 146 -12.72 12.43 -14.66
N GLY A 147 -13.56 13.29 -14.08
CA GLY A 147 -14.97 12.98 -13.82
C GLY A 147 -15.81 13.04 -15.10
N SER A 148 -16.81 13.93 -15.10
CA SER A 148 -17.65 14.22 -16.27
C SER A 148 -16.93 15.11 -17.30
N GLU A 149 -17.53 15.36 -18.47
CA GLU A 149 -16.99 16.23 -19.53
C GLU A 149 -16.59 17.66 -19.04
N SER A 150 -17.07 18.10 -17.87
CA SER A 150 -16.70 19.40 -17.26
C SER A 150 -15.45 19.39 -16.38
N GLU A 151 -14.89 18.23 -16.03
CA GLU A 151 -13.65 18.08 -15.26
C GLU A 151 -12.61 17.27 -16.06
N PRO A 152 -11.95 17.88 -17.06
CA PRO A 152 -11.13 17.17 -18.05
C PRO A 152 -9.76 16.68 -17.52
N ILE A 153 -9.51 16.81 -16.21
CA ILE A 153 -8.21 16.59 -15.56
C ILE A 153 -8.40 15.81 -14.28
N GLU A 154 -7.41 15.01 -13.91
CA GLU A 154 -7.43 14.23 -12.69
C GLU A 154 -7.58 15.07 -11.42
N THR A 155 -8.18 14.46 -10.40
CA THR A 155 -8.41 15.11 -9.11
C THR A 155 -7.58 14.46 -8.01
N PHE A 156 -6.75 15.27 -7.35
CA PHE A 156 -6.02 14.86 -6.16
C PHE A 156 -6.95 14.83 -4.93
N ARG A 157 -7.07 13.67 -4.29
CA ARG A 157 -7.90 13.45 -3.10
C ARG A 157 -7.02 13.11 -1.90
N ILE A 158 -6.85 14.05 -0.98
CA ILE A 158 -6.18 13.83 0.30
C ILE A 158 -6.98 12.79 1.09
N THR A 159 -6.29 11.73 1.49
CA THR A 159 -6.89 10.60 2.22
C THR A 159 -6.45 10.51 3.67
N GLU A 160 -5.30 11.12 4.01
CA GLU A 160 -4.80 11.30 5.37
C GLU A 160 -3.73 12.41 5.46
N ILE A 161 -3.42 12.84 6.69
CA ILE A 161 -2.32 13.78 6.97
C ILE A 161 -1.33 13.10 7.94
N ASN A 162 -0.10 12.93 7.49
CA ASN A 162 0.99 12.38 8.29
C ASN A 162 1.77 13.52 8.94
N ALA A 163 1.59 13.75 10.25
CA ALA A 163 2.16 14.90 10.96
C ALA A 163 3.00 14.51 12.19
N ARG A 164 3.20 13.21 12.38
CA ARG A 164 3.76 12.66 13.61
C ARG A 164 5.28 12.69 13.67
N PHE A 165 5.94 12.35 12.57
CA PHE A 165 7.40 12.22 12.47
C PHE A 165 7.91 13.22 11.43
N SER A 166 8.65 14.22 11.88
CA SER A 166 8.94 15.41 11.06
C SER A 166 9.79 15.16 9.83
N PHE A 167 10.64 14.14 9.87
CA PHE A 167 11.54 13.84 8.76
C PHE A 167 10.92 12.89 7.73
N ASN A 168 9.84 12.18 8.09
CA ASN A 168 9.33 11.04 7.34
C ASN A 168 8.96 11.40 5.89
N GLY A 169 9.68 10.79 4.94
CA GLY A 169 9.52 10.93 3.50
C GLY A 169 10.19 12.16 2.88
N PHE A 170 10.67 13.12 3.67
CA PHE A 170 11.25 14.36 3.14
C PHE A 170 12.70 14.20 2.68
N MET A 171 13.50 13.36 3.35
CA MET A 171 14.87 13.06 2.90
C MET A 171 14.83 12.23 1.62
N TYR A 172 13.89 11.28 1.51
CA TYR A 172 13.65 10.51 0.29
C TYR A 172 13.26 11.42 -0.87
N ALA A 173 12.30 12.33 -0.65
CA ALA A 173 11.87 13.27 -1.68
C ALA A 173 13.01 14.20 -2.13
N ALA A 174 13.82 14.70 -1.18
CA ALA A 174 14.96 15.56 -1.51
C ALA A 174 16.04 14.81 -2.29
N TYR A 175 16.52 13.67 -1.79
CA TYR A 175 17.60 12.91 -2.45
C TYR A 175 17.14 12.28 -3.77
N GLY A 176 15.91 11.77 -3.83
CA GLY A 176 15.34 11.27 -5.08
C GLY A 176 15.24 12.36 -6.15
N GLN A 177 14.76 13.55 -5.78
CA GLN A 177 14.67 14.66 -6.74
C GLN A 177 16.06 15.17 -7.18
N GLU A 178 17.03 15.22 -6.27
CA GLU A 178 18.41 15.60 -6.59
C GLU A 178 19.08 14.57 -7.52
N ALA A 179 18.84 13.28 -7.29
CA ALA A 179 19.32 12.22 -8.16
C ALA A 179 18.69 12.31 -9.57
N LEU A 180 17.41 12.67 -9.66
CA LEU A 180 16.69 12.84 -10.94
C LEU A 180 17.14 14.07 -11.74
N ARG A 181 17.46 15.20 -11.08
CA ARG A 181 17.89 16.44 -11.77
C ARG A 181 19.06 16.22 -12.72
N ASN A 182 19.98 15.35 -12.33
CA ASN A 182 21.19 15.07 -13.08
C ASN A 182 21.01 14.03 -14.20
N LEU A 183 19.78 13.57 -14.46
CA LEU A 183 19.45 12.65 -15.54
C LEU A 183 19.05 13.36 -16.84
N CYS A 184 18.77 14.67 -16.81
CA CYS A 184 18.37 15.45 -17.99
C CYS A 184 18.56 16.97 -17.80
N ASP A 185 19.43 17.57 -18.62
CA ASP A 185 19.64 19.03 -18.73
C ASP A 185 18.76 19.64 -19.85
N ASP A 186 17.46 19.31 -19.89
CA ASP A 186 16.54 19.88 -20.89
C ASP A 186 15.93 21.22 -20.42
N PRO A 187 16.00 22.30 -21.22
CA PRO A 187 15.50 23.62 -20.84
C PRO A 187 13.96 23.73 -20.76
N GLY A 188 13.21 22.74 -21.25
CA GLY A 188 11.74 22.72 -21.30
C GLY A 188 11.06 21.96 -20.17
N LEU A 189 11.79 21.13 -19.41
CA LEU A 189 11.28 20.42 -18.24
C LEU A 189 11.73 21.07 -16.94
N VAL A 190 10.80 21.19 -16.00
CA VAL A 190 11.10 21.73 -14.67
C VAL A 190 10.70 20.70 -13.62
N PRO A 191 11.60 20.37 -12.67
CA PRO A 191 11.24 19.57 -11.51
C PRO A 191 9.99 20.09 -10.81
N ALA A 192 9.04 19.20 -10.53
CA ALA A 192 7.82 19.56 -9.79
C ALA A 192 8.12 19.99 -8.34
N THR A 193 9.25 19.54 -7.79
CA THR A 193 9.73 19.89 -6.46
C THR A 193 11.20 20.30 -6.47
N ASP A 194 11.62 20.99 -5.41
CA ASP A 194 12.97 21.51 -5.23
C ASP A 194 13.59 20.95 -3.94
N PRO A 195 14.60 20.07 -4.00
CA PRO A 195 15.28 19.53 -2.82
C PRO A 195 15.81 20.61 -1.89
N VAL A 196 16.25 21.77 -2.40
CA VAL A 196 16.73 22.87 -1.56
C VAL A 196 15.58 23.44 -0.73
N LYS A 197 14.37 23.57 -1.29
CA LYS A 197 13.19 24.02 -0.55
C LYS A 197 12.74 23.00 0.50
N ILE A 198 12.78 21.71 0.17
CA ILE A 198 12.45 20.63 1.12
C ILE A 198 13.40 20.68 2.33
N LEU A 199 14.71 20.69 2.06
CA LEU A 199 15.73 20.72 3.11
C LEU A 199 15.65 22.02 3.91
N SER A 200 15.48 23.17 3.25
CA SER A 200 15.31 24.46 3.95
C SER A 200 14.08 24.44 4.85
N GLY A 201 12.97 23.84 4.41
CA GLY A 201 11.78 23.65 5.24
C GLY A 201 12.08 22.81 6.48
N LEU A 202 12.76 21.67 6.34
CA LEU A 202 13.16 20.83 7.48
C LEU A 202 14.09 21.56 8.45
N LEU A 203 15.07 22.30 7.94
CA LEU A 203 16.01 23.06 8.77
C LEU A 203 15.35 24.25 9.45
N SER A 204 14.26 24.79 8.90
CA SER A 204 13.50 25.88 9.52
C SER A 204 12.71 25.45 10.76
N LEU A 205 12.54 24.14 10.98
CA LEU A 205 11.79 23.64 12.14
C LEU A 205 12.52 23.92 13.46
N PHE A 206 13.85 23.95 13.46
CA PHE A 206 14.65 23.99 14.68
C PHE A 206 15.80 24.99 14.58
N GLN A 207 16.41 25.33 15.70
CA GLN A 207 17.47 26.34 15.77
C GLN A 207 18.84 25.71 15.53
N LEU A 208 19.53 26.11 14.46
CA LEU A 208 20.83 25.52 14.06
C LEU A 208 21.98 25.81 15.04
N ASN A 209 21.85 26.85 15.86
CA ASN A 209 22.85 27.23 16.87
C ASN A 209 22.66 26.51 18.22
N LEU A 210 21.64 25.67 18.36
CA LEU A 210 21.36 24.91 19.57
C LEU A 210 21.62 23.40 19.35
N PRO A 211 22.04 22.65 20.39
CA PRO A 211 22.16 21.19 20.31
C PRO A 211 20.84 20.52 19.95
N LEU A 212 20.87 19.63 18.96
CA LEU A 212 19.69 18.90 18.49
C LEU A 212 19.61 17.50 19.14
N HIS A 213 18.53 17.26 19.88
CA HIS A 213 18.21 15.94 20.42
C HIS A 213 17.04 15.32 19.67
N LEU A 214 17.11 14.03 19.39
CA LEU A 214 16.09 13.27 18.68
C LEU A 214 15.63 12.12 19.59
N LEU A 215 14.42 12.26 20.14
CA LEU A 215 13.84 11.30 21.07
C LEU A 215 13.12 10.20 20.30
N LYS A 216 13.61 8.97 20.45
CA LYS A 216 13.22 7.80 19.66
C LYS A 216 13.24 6.54 20.52
N ASN A 217 12.38 5.58 20.22
CA ASN A 217 12.44 4.25 20.80
C ASN A 217 11.91 3.17 19.82
N GLU A 218 10.64 2.75 19.88
CA GLU A 218 10.15 1.59 19.10
C GLU A 218 10.14 1.80 17.57
N GLU A 219 9.77 2.98 17.07
CA GLU A 219 9.71 3.24 15.63
C GLU A 219 11.12 3.15 15.04
N PRO A 220 11.37 2.34 13.97
CA PRO A 220 12.70 2.25 13.36
C PRO A 220 13.18 3.55 12.69
N GLY A 221 12.24 4.34 12.15
CA GLY A 221 12.49 5.63 11.50
C GLY A 221 13.03 5.46 10.08
N MET A 222 12.34 6.03 9.09
CA MET A 222 12.75 5.91 7.68
C MET A 222 13.84 6.92 7.30
N ASP A 223 13.65 8.19 7.69
CA ASP A 223 14.48 9.30 7.23
C ASP A 223 15.45 9.78 8.32
N ILE A 224 15.18 9.50 9.59
CA ILE A 224 15.93 10.05 10.71
C ILE A 224 17.43 9.78 10.62
N HIS A 225 17.82 8.58 10.22
CA HIS A 225 19.23 8.18 10.12
C HIS A 225 19.90 8.86 8.93
N MET A 226 19.18 9.06 7.82
CA MET A 226 19.64 9.83 6.67
C MET A 226 19.82 11.31 7.04
N PHE A 227 18.89 11.86 7.83
CA PHE A 227 18.97 13.24 8.32
C PHE A 227 20.15 13.44 9.29
N ILE A 228 20.42 12.49 10.19
CA ILE A 228 21.58 12.54 11.09
C ILE A 228 22.88 12.59 10.28
N ASP A 229 22.99 11.75 9.25
CA ASP A 229 24.14 11.73 8.36
C ASP A 229 24.27 13.06 7.56
N PHE A 230 23.17 13.56 7.01
CA PHE A 230 23.11 14.87 6.36
C PHE A 230 23.62 15.99 7.28
N ALA A 231 23.10 16.06 8.51
CA ALA A 231 23.48 17.08 9.48
C ALA A 231 24.98 17.03 9.82
N LYS A 232 25.55 15.83 9.96
CA LYS A 232 26.98 15.64 10.21
C LYS A 232 27.82 16.14 9.05
N ARG A 233 27.49 15.75 7.82
CA ARG A 233 28.27 16.08 6.63
C ARG A 233 28.15 17.55 6.21
N HIS A 234 26.95 18.12 6.30
CA HIS A 234 26.65 19.42 5.70
C HIS A 234 26.47 20.56 6.69
N LEU A 235 26.04 20.27 7.92
CA LEU A 235 25.78 21.29 8.94
C LEU A 235 26.85 21.34 10.03
N LYS A 236 27.80 20.39 10.03
CA LYS A 236 28.76 20.17 11.12
C LYS A 236 28.06 20.04 12.49
N MET A 237 26.82 19.56 12.47
CA MET A 237 25.99 19.30 13.63
C MET A 237 25.92 17.79 13.83
N THR A 238 26.03 17.34 15.08
CA THR A 238 25.84 15.92 15.43
C THR A 238 24.56 15.79 16.25
N PRO A 239 23.40 15.53 15.62
CA PRO A 239 22.17 15.27 16.37
C PRO A 239 22.36 14.05 17.27
N ARG A 240 21.83 14.14 18.50
CA ARG A 240 21.93 13.07 19.48
C ARG A 240 20.63 12.29 19.55
N LEU A 241 20.70 10.98 19.27
CA LEU A 241 19.60 10.07 19.53
C LEU A 241 19.53 9.77 21.03
N ILE A 242 18.35 9.93 21.61
CA ILE A 242 18.06 9.64 23.03
C ILE A 242 16.77 8.84 23.14
N THR A 243 16.64 8.08 24.23
CA THR A 243 15.46 7.27 24.55
C THR A 243 14.69 7.87 25.73
N PRO A 244 13.42 7.47 25.95
CA PRO A 244 12.69 7.81 27.18
C PRO A 244 13.46 7.52 28.47
N ALA A 245 14.23 6.44 28.51
CA ALA A 245 15.01 6.03 29.69
C ALA A 245 16.16 6.99 30.02
N ASP A 246 16.60 7.79 29.06
CA ASP A 246 17.70 8.73 29.23
C ASP A 246 17.25 10.06 29.88
N LEU A 247 15.96 10.35 29.84
CA LEU A 247 15.41 11.66 30.21
C LEU A 247 15.37 11.88 31.73
N ARG A 248 15.71 13.08 32.17
CA ARG A 248 15.67 13.51 33.57
C ARG A 248 15.08 14.91 33.66
N LEU A 249 14.32 15.16 34.72
CA LEU A 249 13.88 16.50 35.09
C LEU A 249 14.70 17.00 36.27
N LEU A 250 15.15 18.25 36.18
CA LEU A 250 15.78 18.96 37.29
C LEU A 250 14.89 20.15 37.67
N PRO A 251 14.43 20.26 38.93
CA PRO A 251 13.62 21.40 39.35
C PRO A 251 14.37 22.72 39.13
N ASP A 252 13.70 23.67 38.49
CA ASP A 252 14.20 25.03 38.29
C ASP A 252 13.02 26.00 38.24
N SER A 253 12.87 26.80 39.30
CA SER A 253 11.77 27.78 39.43
C SER A 253 11.76 28.85 38.33
N GLN A 254 12.89 29.06 37.64
CA GLN A 254 13.02 30.05 36.56
C GLN A 254 12.79 29.42 35.17
N ALA A 255 12.78 28.09 35.06
CA ALA A 255 12.56 27.41 33.80
C ALA A 255 11.06 27.33 33.44
N PRO A 256 10.69 27.39 32.15
CA PRO A 256 9.31 27.17 31.71
C PRO A 256 8.74 25.85 32.25
N GLY A 257 7.60 25.93 32.94
CA GLY A 257 6.97 24.78 33.58
C GLY A 257 7.72 24.21 34.79
N GLY A 258 8.69 24.93 35.36
CA GLY A 258 9.33 24.60 36.65
C GLY A 258 10.47 23.58 36.59
N TYR A 259 10.87 23.14 35.39
CA TYR A 259 11.93 22.13 35.23
C TYR A 259 12.85 22.43 34.04
N LYS A 260 14.12 22.05 34.21
CA LYS A 260 15.03 21.79 33.09
C LYS A 260 14.86 20.36 32.62
N LEU A 261 14.73 20.19 31.30
CA LEU A 261 14.76 18.90 30.64
C LEU A 261 16.21 18.52 30.38
N CYS A 262 16.64 17.35 30.81
CA CYS A 262 18.00 16.88 30.63
C CYS A 262 18.02 15.41 30.17
N CYS A 263 19.17 14.94 29.68
CA CYS A 263 19.44 13.53 29.51
C CYS A 263 20.76 13.10 30.18
N VAL A 264 20.86 11.81 30.49
CA VAL A 264 22.10 11.21 30.98
C VAL A 264 23.17 11.14 29.87
N VAL A 265 24.44 11.16 30.28
CA VAL A 265 25.60 11.07 29.38
C VAL A 265 26.51 9.96 29.86
N SER A 266 26.84 9.01 28.99
CA SER A 266 27.79 7.94 29.32
C SER A 266 29.23 8.46 29.38
N ASP A 267 30.10 7.82 30.14
CA ASP A 267 31.50 8.26 30.30
C ASP A 267 32.30 8.26 28.98
N HIS A 268 31.92 7.39 28.03
CA HIS A 268 32.51 7.34 26.70
C HIS A 268 32.10 8.57 25.84
N GLU A 269 30.86 9.02 25.95
CA GLU A 269 30.36 10.23 25.26
C GLU A 269 30.96 11.51 25.87
N LYS A 270 31.26 11.52 27.17
CA LYS A 270 31.88 12.68 27.84
C LYS A 270 33.23 13.07 27.24
N ALA A 271 34.02 12.11 26.75
CA ALA A 271 35.31 12.38 26.12
C ALA A 271 35.18 13.13 24.79
N SER A 272 34.05 12.97 24.09
CA SER A 272 33.79 13.55 22.76
C SER A 272 33.04 14.89 22.81
N LEU A 273 32.44 15.25 23.95
CA LEU A 273 31.54 16.41 24.11
C LEU A 273 32.17 17.64 24.81
N ARG A 274 33.48 17.62 25.09
CA ARG A 274 34.15 18.58 26.01
C ARG A 274 34.20 20.05 25.56
N HIS A 275 33.72 20.41 24.37
CA HIS A 275 33.73 21.78 23.89
C HIS A 275 32.32 22.31 23.62
N GLY A 276 31.85 23.24 24.46
CA GLY A 276 30.71 24.12 24.16
C GLY A 276 29.32 23.69 24.66
N LEU A 277 29.19 22.63 25.48
CA LEU A 277 27.89 22.15 25.98
C LEU A 277 27.70 22.43 27.48
N SER A 278 26.46 22.75 27.87
CA SER A 278 26.07 23.00 29.27
C SER A 278 25.85 21.67 30.01
N PHE A 279 26.85 21.24 30.76
CA PHE A 279 26.75 20.10 31.68
C PHE A 279 26.27 20.58 33.05
N ILE A 280 25.28 19.88 33.59
CA ILE A 280 24.78 20.10 34.94
C ILE A 280 25.23 18.91 35.81
N THR A 281 26.13 19.18 36.75
CA THR A 281 26.59 18.18 37.72
C THR A 281 25.53 18.01 38.81
N SER A 282 25.07 16.78 39.03
CA SER A 282 24.15 16.43 40.12
C SER A 282 24.67 15.21 40.89
N GLU A 283 24.11 14.91 42.07
CA GLU A 283 24.48 13.71 42.86
C GLU A 283 24.31 12.38 42.10
N GLN A 284 23.47 12.38 41.05
CA GLN A 284 23.20 11.22 40.18
C GLN A 284 24.07 11.22 38.91
N GLY A 285 25.15 12.00 38.88
CA GLY A 285 26.04 12.16 37.73
C GLY A 285 25.78 13.43 36.92
N GLU A 286 26.57 13.59 35.85
CA GLU A 286 26.47 14.71 34.91
C GLU A 286 25.30 14.51 33.95
N LYS A 287 24.51 15.57 33.78
CA LYS A 287 23.33 15.63 32.94
C LYS A 287 23.54 16.70 31.87
N LEU A 288 23.10 16.44 30.64
CA LEU A 288 23.14 17.41 29.55
C LEU A 288 21.76 18.05 29.39
N GLU A 289 21.69 19.38 29.35
CA GLU A 289 20.42 20.09 29.13
C GLU A 289 19.93 19.94 27.68
N ILE A 290 18.62 19.70 27.53
CA ILE A 290 17.92 19.61 26.26
C ILE A 290 17.18 20.93 26.03
N PHE A 291 17.54 21.62 24.95
CA PHE A 291 16.90 22.89 24.55
C PHE A 291 15.83 22.71 23.48
N GLN A 292 15.99 21.73 22.60
CA GLN A 292 15.06 21.40 21.53
C GLN A 292 15.08 19.90 21.26
N VAL A 293 13.91 19.36 20.87
CA VAL A 293 13.75 17.91 20.66
C VAL A 293 12.88 17.58 19.45
N GLY A 294 13.35 16.63 18.63
CA GLY A 294 12.55 15.99 17.59
C GLY A 294 11.95 14.69 18.11
N LEU A 295 10.71 14.37 17.73
CA LEU A 295 10.01 13.18 18.22
C LEU A 295 9.89 12.11 17.13
N GLU A 296 10.30 10.89 17.49
CA GLU A 296 9.98 9.64 16.80
C GLU A 296 9.48 8.59 17.79
N LEU A 297 8.40 8.93 18.50
CA LEU A 297 7.75 8.05 19.46
C LEU A 297 6.33 7.68 19.04
N HIS A 298 6.01 6.40 19.22
CA HIS A 298 4.78 5.87 19.81
C HIS A 298 3.81 6.89 20.42
N GLN A 299 2.52 7.01 20.02
CA GLN A 299 1.59 7.79 20.82
C GLN A 299 1.39 7.11 22.18
N HIS A 300 1.39 5.78 22.23
CA HIS A 300 1.43 5.04 23.49
C HIS A 300 2.75 5.27 24.25
N GLU A 301 3.89 5.38 23.57
CA GLU A 301 5.18 5.70 24.21
C GLU A 301 5.17 7.12 24.80
N LEU A 302 4.60 8.11 24.09
CA LEU A 302 4.48 9.50 24.58
C LEU A 302 3.64 9.57 25.85
N PHE A 303 2.50 8.87 25.90
CA PHE A 303 1.61 8.88 27.06
C PHE A 303 1.96 7.84 28.13
N ALA A 304 3.01 7.04 27.93
CA ALA A 304 3.63 6.23 28.98
C ALA A 304 4.62 7.04 29.84
N LEU A 305 5.02 8.24 29.38
CA LEU A 305 5.89 9.14 30.13
C LEU A 305 5.15 9.77 31.31
N ASP A 306 5.92 10.15 32.33
CA ASP A 306 5.42 10.98 33.42
C ASP A 306 4.81 12.30 32.89
N PRO A 307 3.69 12.79 33.44
CA PRO A 307 3.02 14.00 32.94
C PRO A 307 3.92 15.24 32.89
N ASP A 308 4.80 15.44 33.88
CA ASP A 308 5.71 16.59 33.88
C ASP A 308 6.81 16.42 32.84
N MET A 309 7.28 15.18 32.61
CA MET A 309 8.21 14.89 31.53
C MET A 309 7.60 15.23 30.17
N LEU A 310 6.36 14.79 29.92
CA LEU A 310 5.66 15.03 28.67
C LEU A 310 5.40 16.53 28.42
N ARG A 311 5.05 17.29 29.47
CA ARG A 311 4.94 18.76 29.40
C ARG A 311 6.26 19.40 28.98
N GLN A 312 7.36 19.01 29.60
CA GLN A 312 8.68 19.58 29.34
C GLN A 312 9.24 19.23 27.96
N ILE A 313 8.95 18.02 27.46
CA ILE A 313 9.19 17.65 26.06
C ILE A 313 8.36 18.51 25.12
N SER A 314 7.06 18.65 25.39
CA SER A 314 6.14 19.40 24.52
C SER A 314 6.53 20.87 24.38
N LEU A 315 7.02 21.51 25.45
CA LEU A 315 7.54 22.88 25.43
C LEU A 315 8.80 23.07 24.56
N ARG A 316 9.56 21.99 24.30
CA ARG A 316 10.82 22.01 23.55
C ARG A 316 10.74 21.31 22.21
N CYS A 317 9.62 20.63 21.93
CA CYS A 317 9.47 19.90 20.69
C CYS A 317 9.27 20.86 19.53
N PHE A 318 10.10 20.78 18.50
CA PHE A 318 9.93 21.64 17.33
C PHE A 318 8.79 21.21 16.40
N ASN A 319 8.31 19.97 16.55
CA ASN A 319 7.05 19.53 15.94
C ASN A 319 5.93 19.72 16.96
N ASP A 320 5.05 20.70 16.75
CA ASP A 320 4.04 21.05 17.75
C ASP A 320 3.21 19.84 18.18
N ILE A 321 3.02 19.66 19.49
CA ILE A 321 2.24 18.52 19.96
C ILE A 321 0.76 18.64 19.56
N ARG A 322 0.23 19.85 19.33
CA ARG A 322 -1.10 20.06 18.74
C ARG A 322 -1.15 19.49 17.32
N THR A 323 -0.09 19.62 16.53
CA THR A 323 0.02 19.01 15.20
C THR A 323 0.01 17.48 15.28
N ILE A 324 0.79 16.93 16.23
CA ILE A 324 0.89 15.48 16.42
C ILE A 324 -0.45 14.87 16.89
N LEU A 325 -1.18 15.54 17.80
CA LEU A 325 -2.39 14.99 18.41
C LEU A 325 -3.69 15.36 17.68
N LEU A 326 -3.74 16.53 17.04
CA LEU A 326 -4.94 17.01 16.35
C LEU A 326 -4.84 16.79 14.84
N VAL A 327 -3.77 17.26 14.21
CA VAL A 327 -3.67 17.30 12.73
C VAL A 327 -3.42 15.91 12.14
N HIS A 328 -2.66 15.06 12.84
CA HIS A 328 -2.45 13.67 12.43
C HIS A 328 -3.69 12.78 12.61
N ASP A 329 -4.67 13.19 13.43
CA ASP A 329 -5.89 12.41 13.66
C ASP A 329 -6.75 12.43 12.39
N LYS A 330 -7.20 11.25 11.92
CA LYS A 330 -7.94 11.14 10.66
C LYS A 330 -9.27 11.88 10.70
N ARG A 331 -9.82 12.15 11.88
CA ARG A 331 -11.02 12.98 12.06
C ARG A 331 -10.81 14.42 11.62
N MET A 332 -9.57 14.93 11.62
CA MET A 332 -9.24 16.30 11.20
C MET A 332 -9.72 16.59 9.78
N LEU A 333 -9.63 15.62 8.85
CA LEU A 333 -10.15 15.81 7.49
C LEU A 333 -11.66 16.06 7.46
N GLY A 334 -12.42 15.32 8.28
CA GLY A 334 -13.87 15.54 8.41
C GLY A 334 -14.20 16.88 9.09
N ILE A 335 -13.44 17.26 10.12
CA ILE A 335 -13.57 18.58 10.77
C ILE A 335 -13.34 19.70 9.75
N ILE A 336 -12.26 19.64 8.96
CA ILE A 336 -11.97 20.63 7.93
C ILE A 336 -13.14 20.74 6.95
N LYS A 337 -13.67 19.62 6.44
CA LYS A 337 -14.79 19.64 5.49
C LYS A 337 -16.04 20.30 6.07
N GLN A 338 -16.39 19.99 7.32
CA GLN A 338 -17.51 20.60 8.03
C GLN A 338 -17.30 22.10 8.29
N GLU A 339 -16.04 22.53 8.49
CA GLU A 339 -15.71 23.94 8.75
C GLU A 339 -15.60 24.82 7.50
N ILE A 340 -15.54 24.24 6.28
CA ILE A 340 -15.38 25.02 5.03
C ILE A 340 -16.34 26.22 4.92
N PRO A 341 -17.66 26.08 5.15
CA PRO A 341 -18.59 27.21 5.04
C PRO A 341 -18.25 28.35 6.01
N LEU A 342 -17.89 28.01 7.25
CA LEU A 342 -17.54 28.98 8.27
C LEU A 342 -16.19 29.64 7.98
N LEU A 343 -15.20 28.87 7.51
CA LEU A 343 -13.89 29.38 7.10
C LEU A 343 -13.98 30.38 5.94
N VAL A 344 -14.89 30.15 5.00
CA VAL A 344 -15.19 31.11 3.92
C VAL A 344 -15.91 32.35 4.46
N ALA A 345 -16.92 32.17 5.31
CA ALA A 345 -17.66 33.30 5.91
C ALA A 345 -16.75 34.21 6.75
N ARG A 346 -15.75 33.62 7.43
CA ARG A 346 -14.73 34.32 8.22
C ARG A 346 -13.58 34.88 7.39
N GLN A 347 -13.59 34.70 6.06
CA GLN A 347 -12.54 35.13 5.14
C GLN A 347 -11.16 34.50 5.42
N VAL A 348 -11.12 33.37 6.13
CA VAL A 348 -9.90 32.54 6.26
C VAL A 348 -9.61 31.85 4.93
N LEU A 349 -10.67 31.42 4.24
CA LEU A 349 -10.60 30.85 2.90
C LEU A 349 -11.33 31.74 1.90
N ARG A 350 -10.76 31.85 0.70
CA ARG A 350 -11.52 32.36 -0.46
C ARG A 350 -12.55 31.30 -0.88
N PRO A 351 -13.67 31.68 -1.49
CA PRO A 351 -14.67 30.70 -1.96
C PRO A 351 -14.07 29.61 -2.86
N GLU A 352 -13.16 29.98 -3.77
CA GLU A 352 -12.43 29.03 -4.62
C GLU A 352 -11.54 28.04 -3.85
N ASP A 353 -10.94 28.46 -2.73
CA ASP A 353 -10.11 27.61 -1.87
C ASP A 353 -10.98 26.66 -1.04
N GLY A 354 -12.16 27.12 -0.62
CA GLY A 354 -13.18 26.27 -0.01
C GLY A 354 -13.66 25.17 -0.97
N GLU A 355 -13.88 25.49 -2.24
CA GLU A 355 -14.20 24.48 -3.27
C GLU A 355 -13.03 23.53 -3.53
N ALA A 356 -11.80 24.07 -3.59
CA ALA A 356 -10.60 23.26 -3.74
C ALA A 356 -10.47 22.25 -2.60
N LEU A 357 -10.79 22.60 -1.35
CA LEU A 357 -10.81 21.64 -0.23
C LEU A 357 -11.96 20.64 -0.31
N ARG A 358 -13.17 21.10 -0.67
CA ARG A 358 -14.34 20.21 -0.77
C ARG A 358 -14.10 19.08 -1.77
N ARG A 359 -13.50 19.42 -2.91
CA ARG A 359 -13.06 18.45 -3.93
C ARG A 359 -11.75 17.76 -3.52
N GLY A 360 -10.80 18.46 -2.94
CA GLY A 360 -9.47 17.93 -2.67
C GLY A 360 -9.36 16.99 -1.47
N ILE A 361 -10.36 16.92 -0.59
CA ILE A 361 -10.37 16.03 0.59
C ILE A 361 -11.39 14.90 0.37
N ALA A 362 -10.94 13.65 0.53
CA ALA A 362 -11.81 12.48 0.51
C ALA A 362 -12.93 12.63 1.55
N ASP A 363 -14.19 12.35 1.16
CA ASP A 363 -15.34 12.47 2.06
C ASP A 363 -15.12 11.63 3.31
N THR A 364 -14.95 12.30 4.45
CA THR A 364 -14.56 11.68 5.72
C THR A 364 -15.61 12.02 6.75
N ILE A 365 -16.41 11.03 7.10
CA ILE A 365 -17.47 11.09 8.11
C ILE A 365 -16.86 10.76 9.46
N ILE A 366 -17.10 11.63 10.44
CA ILE A 366 -16.58 11.48 11.80
C ILE A 366 -17.66 10.90 12.73
N PRO A 367 -17.26 10.18 13.80
CA PRO A 367 -18.19 9.70 14.81
C PRO A 367 -19.10 10.80 15.38
N GLY A 368 -20.36 10.46 15.63
CA GLY A 368 -21.36 11.37 16.21
C GLY A 368 -21.81 12.53 15.32
N SER A 369 -21.46 12.52 14.03
CA SER A 369 -21.84 13.58 13.10
C SER A 369 -23.19 13.34 12.41
N PRO A 370 -23.89 14.40 11.94
CA PRO A 370 -25.13 14.22 11.18
C PRO A 370 -24.97 13.37 9.92
N GLU A 371 -23.81 13.48 9.24
CA GLU A 371 -23.50 12.69 8.04
C GLU A 371 -23.40 11.19 8.33
N LEU A 372 -23.04 10.82 9.58
CA LEU A 372 -23.07 9.42 10.00
C LEU A 372 -24.52 8.90 10.11
N ASP A 373 -25.42 9.70 10.66
CA ASP A 373 -26.84 9.33 10.78
C ASP A 373 -27.50 9.16 9.40
N GLU A 374 -27.16 10.04 8.45
CA GLU A 374 -27.57 9.92 7.05
C GLU A 374 -27.03 8.65 6.40
N LEU A 375 -25.76 8.31 6.65
CA LEU A 375 -25.15 7.09 6.14
C LEU A 375 -25.77 5.84 6.76
N ILE A 376 -26.13 5.86 8.05
CA ILE A 376 -26.84 4.76 8.72
C ILE A 376 -28.19 4.52 8.04
N GLY A 377 -28.99 5.57 7.86
CA GLY A 377 -30.29 5.47 7.19
C GLY A 377 -30.17 4.95 5.76
N SER A 378 -29.19 5.45 5.01
CA SER A 378 -28.93 5.02 3.63
C SER A 378 -28.43 3.58 3.54
N SER A 379 -27.56 3.17 4.48
CA SER A 379 -27.02 1.81 4.54
C SER A 379 -28.09 0.78 4.92
N ALA A 380 -29.08 1.16 5.73
CA ALA A 380 -30.20 0.29 6.09
C ALA A 380 -31.12 0.03 4.87
N LEU A 381 -31.27 1.02 3.98
CA LEU A 381 -32.05 0.89 2.74
C LEU A 381 -31.27 0.18 1.63
N SER A 382 -29.95 0.36 1.58
CA SER A 382 -29.09 -0.20 0.54
C SER A 382 -27.84 -0.83 1.16
N PRO A 383 -27.87 -2.13 1.49
CA PRO A 383 -26.73 -2.84 2.05
C PRO A 383 -25.47 -2.76 1.19
N THR A 384 -25.59 -2.63 -0.13
CA THR A 384 -24.46 -2.55 -1.06
C THR A 384 -23.70 -1.23 -0.99
N LEU A 385 -24.30 -0.16 -0.46
CA LEU A 385 -23.69 1.16 -0.33
C LEU A 385 -22.35 1.12 0.42
N ARG A 386 -22.21 0.21 1.39
CA ARG A 386 -20.96 0.02 2.16
C ARG A 386 -19.72 -0.13 1.27
N LYS A 387 -19.84 -0.71 0.08
CA LYS A 387 -18.71 -0.97 -0.85
C LYS A 387 -18.05 0.32 -1.35
N GLU A 388 -18.79 1.43 -1.31
CA GLU A 388 -18.30 2.77 -1.66
C GLU A 388 -17.51 3.43 -0.53
N TYR A 389 -17.32 2.74 0.60
CA TYR A 389 -16.66 3.26 1.78
C TYR A 389 -15.63 2.28 2.33
N LEU A 390 -14.80 2.80 3.23
CA LEU A 390 -13.88 2.05 4.05
C LEU A 390 -13.87 2.66 5.46
N TRP A 391 -13.46 1.87 6.44
CA TRP A 391 -13.23 2.36 7.80
C TRP A 391 -11.74 2.49 8.05
N LYS A 392 -11.33 3.63 8.61
CA LYS A 392 -9.94 3.85 9.05
C LYS A 392 -9.91 4.11 10.55
N PRO A 393 -9.06 3.41 11.32
CA PRO A 393 -8.83 3.77 12.71
C PRO A 393 -8.42 5.24 12.81
N ILE A 394 -9.02 5.98 13.74
CA ILE A 394 -8.80 7.43 13.88
C ILE A 394 -7.31 7.78 14.10
N ARG A 395 -6.54 6.84 14.65
CA ARG A 395 -5.12 6.93 14.96
C ARG A 395 -4.29 5.92 14.19
N GLY A 396 -2.97 6.04 14.30
CA GLY A 396 -2.01 5.15 13.64
C GLY A 396 -1.73 5.53 12.20
N GLY A 397 -0.82 4.80 11.56
CA GLY A 397 -0.38 5.04 10.18
C GLY A 397 -0.05 3.73 9.47
N LYS A 398 0.65 3.82 8.33
CA LYS A 398 1.08 2.67 7.52
C LYS A 398 -0.09 1.77 7.07
N GLY A 399 -1.29 2.33 6.95
CA GLY A 399 -2.51 1.60 6.54
C GLY A 399 -3.03 0.56 7.54
N ALA A 400 -2.44 0.46 8.74
CA ALA A 400 -2.81 -0.58 9.71
C ALA A 400 -4.26 -0.43 10.19
N GLY A 401 -5.03 -1.52 10.07
CA GLY A 401 -6.41 -1.61 10.54
C GLY A 401 -7.46 -0.95 9.65
N ILE A 402 -7.09 -0.52 8.43
CA ILE A 402 -8.05 -0.09 7.41
C ILE A 402 -8.80 -1.33 6.91
N VAL A 403 -10.13 -1.22 6.80
CA VAL A 403 -10.99 -2.29 6.28
C VAL A 403 -11.92 -1.69 5.22
N PHE A 404 -11.98 -2.30 4.04
CA PHE A 404 -12.87 -1.84 2.98
C PHE A 404 -14.28 -2.39 3.18
N GLY A 405 -15.31 -1.62 2.81
CA GLY A 405 -16.70 -2.02 3.08
C GLY A 405 -17.17 -3.25 2.29
N ASP A 406 -16.50 -3.62 1.19
CA ASP A 406 -16.71 -4.88 0.50
C ASP A 406 -16.18 -6.11 1.24
N GLU A 407 -15.28 -5.92 2.22
CA GLU A 407 -14.78 -6.95 3.13
C GLU A 407 -15.66 -7.10 4.40
N ILE A 408 -16.65 -6.23 4.59
CA ILE A 408 -17.49 -6.17 5.79
C ILE A 408 -18.90 -6.72 5.49
N ASP A 409 -19.42 -7.56 6.38
CA ASP A 409 -20.80 -8.03 6.31
C ASP A 409 -21.80 -6.86 6.55
N PRO A 410 -22.94 -6.77 5.85
CA PRO A 410 -23.91 -5.69 6.06
C PRO A 410 -24.38 -5.49 7.51
N GLU A 411 -24.54 -6.56 8.29
CA GLU A 411 -24.95 -6.46 9.69
C GLU A 411 -23.83 -5.89 10.55
N GLU A 412 -22.60 -6.35 10.34
CA GLU A 412 -21.42 -5.79 11.01
C GLU A 412 -21.19 -4.32 10.63
N TRP A 413 -21.42 -3.97 9.36
CA TRP A 413 -21.39 -2.61 8.85
C TRP A 413 -22.31 -1.70 9.65
N LEU A 414 -23.60 -2.01 9.69
CA LEU A 414 -24.60 -1.23 10.41
C LEU A 414 -24.33 -1.19 11.92
N ALA A 415 -24.02 -2.34 12.52
CA ALA A 415 -23.72 -2.42 13.96
C ALA A 415 -22.54 -1.52 14.34
N THR A 416 -21.54 -1.38 13.45
CA THR A 416 -20.41 -0.49 13.70
C THR A 416 -20.77 0.96 13.51
N LEU A 417 -21.49 1.32 12.44
CA LEU A 417 -21.97 2.69 12.25
C LEU A 417 -22.80 3.17 13.45
N GLU A 418 -23.72 2.33 13.94
CA GLU A 418 -24.54 2.64 15.12
C GLU A 418 -23.69 2.88 16.38
N ARG A 419 -22.62 2.10 16.58
CA ARG A 419 -21.67 2.34 17.68
C ARG A 419 -20.97 3.70 17.54
N LEU A 420 -20.64 4.11 16.32
CA LEU A 420 -19.94 5.36 16.05
C LEU A 420 -20.83 6.60 16.27
N ARG A 421 -22.14 6.46 16.54
CA ARG A 421 -22.95 7.59 17.05
C ARG A 421 -22.40 8.15 18.35
N CYS A 422 -21.69 7.35 19.14
CA CYS A 422 -20.96 7.83 20.30
C CYS A 422 -19.54 8.25 19.88
N PRO A 423 -19.20 9.55 19.90
CA PRO A 423 -17.86 10.00 19.51
C PRO A 423 -16.79 9.76 20.59
N GLN A 424 -17.20 9.43 21.81
CA GLN A 424 -16.30 9.29 22.96
C GLN A 424 -15.32 8.13 22.76
N LEU A 425 -14.07 8.34 23.18
CA LEU A 425 -13.02 7.34 23.04
C LEU A 425 -13.11 6.31 24.15
N ASP A 426 -13.11 5.04 23.75
CA ASP A 426 -13.05 3.87 24.64
C ASP A 426 -11.65 3.25 24.56
N SER A 427 -11.06 2.90 25.71
CA SER A 427 -9.74 2.25 25.76
C SER A 427 -9.78 0.79 25.29
N THR A 428 -10.97 0.18 25.27
CA THR A 428 -11.17 -1.24 24.94
C THR A 428 -11.54 -1.48 23.48
N ARG A 429 -11.89 -0.43 22.72
CA ARG A 429 -12.41 -0.54 21.36
C ARG A 429 -11.78 0.48 20.42
N THR A 430 -11.58 0.07 19.18
CA THR A 430 -11.09 0.96 18.13
C THR A 430 -12.22 1.87 17.63
N THR A 431 -11.96 3.17 17.59
CA THR A 431 -12.83 4.16 16.93
C THR A 431 -12.35 4.39 15.50
N TYR A 432 -13.29 4.57 14.57
CA TYR A 432 -13.02 4.71 13.14
C TYR A 432 -13.58 6.04 12.60
N VAL A 433 -12.96 6.57 11.54
CA VAL A 433 -13.65 7.42 10.57
C VAL A 433 -14.19 6.55 9.44
N ILE A 434 -15.30 6.97 8.84
CA ILE A 434 -15.82 6.35 7.62
C ILE A 434 -15.44 7.25 6.46
N GLN A 435 -14.64 6.74 5.52
CA GLN A 435 -14.17 7.52 4.39
C GLN A 435 -14.68 6.92 3.10
N ARG A 436 -15.13 7.75 2.16
CA ARG A 436 -15.48 7.31 0.81
C ARG A 436 -14.27 6.67 0.17
N ARG A 437 -14.48 5.50 -0.44
CA ARG A 437 -13.48 4.80 -1.23
C ARG A 437 -13.10 5.66 -2.43
N ILE A 438 -11.79 5.85 -2.60
CA ILE A 438 -11.21 6.48 -3.78
C ILE A 438 -10.86 5.39 -4.77
N TRP A 439 -11.32 5.53 -6.01
CA TRP A 439 -10.99 4.66 -7.12
C TRP A 439 -9.89 5.34 -7.94
N PRO A 440 -8.61 4.99 -7.74
CA PRO A 440 -7.52 5.70 -8.39
C PRO A 440 -7.52 5.44 -9.90
N ALA A 441 -7.06 6.43 -10.67
CA ALA A 441 -6.75 6.23 -12.08
C ALA A 441 -5.61 5.21 -12.24
N LEU A 442 -5.65 4.42 -13.32
CA LEU A 442 -4.59 3.46 -13.65
C LEU A 442 -3.66 4.10 -14.67
N TYR A 443 -2.35 3.95 -14.44
CA TYR A 443 -1.32 4.45 -15.34
C TYR A 443 -0.44 3.31 -15.79
N GLU A 444 -0.08 3.31 -17.07
CA GLU A 444 0.97 2.44 -17.60
C GLU A 444 2.34 2.96 -17.14
N VAL A 445 3.04 2.15 -16.36
CA VAL A 445 4.34 2.52 -15.78
C VAL A 445 5.33 1.34 -15.83
N ILE A 446 6.62 1.68 -15.78
CA ILE A 446 7.77 0.79 -15.72
C ILE A 446 8.53 1.08 -14.43
N LEU A 447 8.37 0.20 -13.44
CA LEU A 447 8.93 0.41 -12.10
C LEU A 447 10.34 -0.16 -11.92
N THR A 448 10.69 -1.20 -12.68
CA THR A 448 11.93 -1.98 -12.49
C THR A 448 12.84 -1.93 -13.71
N ALA A 449 14.11 -2.33 -13.53
CA ALA A 449 15.11 -2.34 -14.59
C ALA A 449 14.80 -3.33 -15.72
N SER A 450 13.88 -4.28 -15.51
CA SER A 450 13.45 -5.22 -16.55
C SER A 450 12.72 -4.55 -17.71
N GLY A 451 12.24 -3.32 -17.54
CA GLY A 451 11.40 -2.67 -18.55
C GLY A 451 9.97 -3.18 -18.59
N GLU A 452 9.57 -4.01 -17.60
CA GLU A 452 8.22 -4.57 -17.54
C GLU A 452 7.19 -3.45 -17.36
N ARG A 453 6.25 -3.38 -18.31
CA ARG A 453 5.13 -2.44 -18.27
C ARG A 453 4.00 -3.05 -17.43
N GLY A 454 3.55 -2.31 -16.42
CA GLY A 454 2.40 -2.66 -15.60
C GLY A 454 1.35 -1.55 -15.61
N GLN A 455 0.09 -1.93 -15.48
CA GLN A 455 -0.99 -1.04 -15.01
C GLN A 455 -1.26 -1.41 -13.55
N TYR A 456 -1.01 -0.50 -12.62
CA TYR A 456 -1.18 -0.76 -11.18
C TYR A 456 -2.39 0.01 -10.64
N PRO A 457 -3.39 -0.70 -10.08
CA PRO A 457 -3.60 -0.82 -8.64
C PRO A 457 -3.98 -2.25 -8.22
N LEU A 458 -3.80 -2.60 -6.93
CA LEU A 458 -3.93 -3.95 -6.34
C LEU A 458 -5.24 -4.72 -6.71
N GLU A 459 -5.25 -5.38 -7.86
CA GLU A 459 -6.14 -6.51 -8.21
C GLU A 459 -5.34 -7.56 -9.01
N HIS A 460 -4.27 -8.09 -8.44
CA HIS A 460 -3.58 -9.23 -9.03
C HIS A 460 -4.10 -10.52 -8.41
N GLY A 461 -4.72 -11.38 -9.22
CA GLY A 461 -5.15 -12.73 -8.84
C GLY A 461 -3.98 -13.71 -8.62
N ILE A 462 -2.80 -13.22 -8.26
CA ILE A 462 -1.61 -14.01 -7.90
C ILE A 462 -0.97 -13.34 -6.70
N VAL A 463 -0.65 -14.11 -5.67
CA VAL A 463 0.11 -13.65 -4.52
C VAL A 463 1.23 -14.64 -4.24
N LYS A 464 2.47 -14.16 -4.14
CA LYS A 464 3.63 -14.95 -3.69
C LYS A 464 4.22 -14.30 -2.44
N PHE A 465 4.48 -15.11 -1.43
CA PHE A 465 5.21 -14.69 -0.23
C PHE A 465 6.12 -15.82 0.25
N SER A 466 7.13 -15.47 1.04
CA SER A 466 8.10 -16.44 1.60
C SER A 466 8.04 -16.38 3.11
N LEU A 467 7.82 -17.54 3.74
CA LEU A 467 7.81 -17.66 5.19
C LEU A 467 9.22 -17.39 5.73
N GLN A 468 9.30 -16.59 6.79
CA GLN A 468 10.55 -16.31 7.51
C GLN A 468 10.77 -17.27 8.68
N PHE A 469 10.06 -18.40 8.67
CA PHE A 469 10.12 -19.45 9.68
C PHE A 469 9.89 -20.81 9.02
N LEU A 470 10.37 -21.87 9.66
CA LEU A 470 10.20 -23.24 9.17
C LEU A 470 8.76 -23.71 9.37
N ASP A 471 8.16 -24.26 8.32
CA ASP A 471 6.81 -24.83 8.36
C ASP A 471 6.73 -26.10 7.50
N HIS A 472 7.50 -27.12 7.86
CA HIS A 472 7.55 -28.39 7.12
C HIS A 472 6.21 -29.16 7.12
N GLN A 473 5.31 -28.84 8.05
CA GLN A 473 3.97 -29.43 8.13
C GLN A 473 2.91 -28.61 7.38
N SER A 474 3.28 -27.46 6.81
CA SER A 474 2.39 -26.57 6.08
C SER A 474 1.20 -26.06 6.92
N ARG A 475 1.38 -25.90 8.23
CA ARG A 475 0.33 -25.44 9.16
C ARG A 475 -0.10 -24.02 8.87
N TYR A 476 0.83 -23.17 8.41
CA TYR A 476 0.50 -21.80 8.04
C TYR A 476 -0.45 -21.79 6.84
N LEU A 477 -0.14 -22.56 5.80
CA LEU A 477 -0.99 -22.66 4.62
C LEU A 477 -2.38 -23.23 4.98
N GLU A 478 -2.43 -24.26 5.82
CA GLU A 478 -3.70 -24.82 6.33
C GLU A 478 -4.53 -23.75 7.08
N THR A 479 -3.90 -23.05 8.03
CA THR A 479 -4.56 -21.99 8.82
C THR A 479 -5.02 -20.84 7.94
N LEU A 480 -4.21 -20.46 6.94
CA LEU A 480 -4.55 -19.42 5.98
C LEU A 480 -5.81 -19.78 5.19
N ILE A 481 -5.91 -21.02 4.68
CA ILE A 481 -7.11 -21.46 3.95
C ILE A 481 -8.34 -21.47 4.85
N PHE A 482 -8.22 -21.96 6.09
CA PHE A 482 -9.33 -21.91 7.04
C PHE A 482 -9.75 -20.48 7.37
N SER A 483 -8.79 -19.57 7.55
CA SER A 483 -9.04 -18.15 7.79
C SER A 483 -9.77 -17.50 6.60
N LEU A 484 -9.34 -17.77 5.37
CA LEU A 484 -10.01 -17.30 4.15
C LEU A 484 -11.45 -17.81 4.06
N CYS A 485 -11.70 -19.06 4.44
CA CYS A 485 -13.05 -19.61 4.47
C CYS A 485 -13.91 -18.98 5.58
N ALA A 486 -13.35 -18.80 6.77
CA ALA A 486 -14.08 -18.31 7.94
C ALA A 486 -14.36 -16.81 7.89
N HIS A 487 -13.48 -16.03 7.27
CA HIS A 487 -13.49 -14.56 7.41
C HIS A 487 -13.58 -13.80 6.09
N HIS A 488 -13.34 -14.45 4.94
CA HIS A 488 -13.26 -13.75 3.65
C HIS A 488 -14.22 -14.32 2.59
N GLY A 489 -15.22 -15.11 3.01
CA GLY A 489 -16.27 -15.60 2.11
C GLY A 489 -15.80 -16.61 1.06
N HIS A 490 -14.61 -17.22 1.25
CA HIS A 490 -14.17 -18.30 0.37
C HIS A 490 -14.90 -19.60 0.71
N GLY A 491 -15.31 -20.35 -0.31
CA GLY A 491 -15.83 -21.70 -0.14
C GLY A 491 -14.76 -22.69 0.34
N PRO A 492 -15.18 -23.86 0.86
CA PRO A 492 -14.30 -24.82 1.50
C PRO A 492 -13.23 -25.39 0.55
N PRO A 493 -12.14 -25.96 1.11
CA PRO A 493 -11.15 -26.65 0.30
C PRO A 493 -11.71 -27.93 -0.32
N VAL A 494 -11.16 -28.29 -1.48
CA VAL A 494 -11.65 -29.38 -2.35
C VAL A 494 -10.68 -30.55 -2.29
N ALA A 495 -11.22 -31.75 -2.10
CA ALA A 495 -10.45 -33.00 -2.08
C ALA A 495 -9.60 -33.20 -3.35
N HIS A 496 -8.46 -33.88 -3.20
CA HIS A 496 -7.63 -34.25 -4.35
C HIS A 496 -8.38 -35.21 -5.28
N SER A 497 -8.88 -36.31 -4.70
CA SER A 497 -9.61 -37.40 -5.36
C SER A 497 -10.51 -38.09 -4.32
N ALA A 498 -11.29 -39.11 -4.71
CA ALA A 498 -12.14 -39.85 -3.77
C ALA A 498 -11.35 -40.52 -2.62
N SER A 499 -10.06 -40.80 -2.82
CA SER A 499 -9.18 -41.50 -1.88
C SER A 499 -8.19 -40.58 -1.15
N ARG A 500 -8.12 -39.29 -1.48
CA ARG A 500 -7.15 -38.34 -0.91
C ARG A 500 -7.84 -37.05 -0.50
N GLY A 501 -7.50 -36.58 0.70
CA GLY A 501 -8.05 -35.36 1.29
C GLY A 501 -7.76 -34.09 0.50
N TRP A 502 -8.20 -32.96 1.03
CA TRP A 502 -8.09 -31.63 0.40
C TRP A 502 -6.71 -30.98 0.53
N PHE A 503 -5.81 -31.59 1.31
CA PHE A 503 -4.45 -31.13 1.54
C PHE A 503 -3.46 -32.26 1.30
N TRP A 504 -2.61 -32.15 0.27
CA TRP A 504 -1.78 -33.27 -0.16
C TRP A 504 -0.40 -32.86 -0.66
N ASP A 505 0.51 -33.83 -0.59
CA ASP A 505 1.86 -33.69 -1.12
C ASP A 505 1.88 -33.90 -2.64
N VAL A 506 2.62 -33.05 -3.33
CA VAL A 506 2.96 -33.20 -4.75
C VAL A 506 4.45 -33.52 -4.83
N ARG A 507 4.74 -34.80 -5.08
CA ARG A 507 6.11 -35.34 -5.17
C ARG A 507 6.27 -36.22 -6.42
N PRO A 508 7.41 -36.13 -7.13
CA PRO A 508 7.76 -37.11 -8.14
C PRO A 508 8.16 -38.45 -7.48
N SER A 509 7.26 -39.41 -7.41
CA SER A 509 7.61 -40.78 -6.98
C SER A 509 8.40 -41.56 -8.05
N PRO A 510 9.44 -42.32 -7.66
CA PRO A 510 10.09 -43.30 -8.53
C PRO A 510 9.13 -44.46 -8.86
N VAL A 511 9.28 -45.02 -10.06
CA VAL A 511 8.43 -46.07 -10.64
C VAL A 511 8.71 -47.41 -9.94
N THR A 512 8.25 -47.61 -8.70
CA THR A 512 8.45 -48.89 -7.98
C THR A 512 7.27 -49.38 -7.15
N SER A 513 6.06 -48.82 -7.28
CA SER A 513 4.84 -49.41 -6.71
C SER A 513 3.86 -49.84 -7.81
N SER A 514 3.35 -51.05 -7.65
CA SER A 514 2.58 -51.87 -8.60
C SER A 514 1.16 -51.40 -8.92
N THR A 515 0.90 -50.09 -8.99
CA THR A 515 -0.38 -49.53 -9.48
C THR A 515 -0.16 -48.33 -10.41
N PRO A 516 0.08 -48.56 -11.72
CA PRO A 516 0.25 -47.49 -12.71
C PRO A 516 -1.01 -46.63 -12.96
N GLU A 517 -2.20 -47.10 -12.55
CA GLU A 517 -3.48 -46.62 -13.08
C GLU A 517 -4.07 -45.35 -12.41
N TYR A 518 -3.46 -44.83 -11.33
CA TYR A 518 -4.08 -43.74 -10.53
C TYR A 518 -3.14 -42.60 -10.15
N ARG A 519 -2.28 -42.13 -11.06
CA ARG A 519 -1.31 -41.05 -10.79
C ARG A 519 -1.65 -39.76 -11.51
N ALA A 520 -1.79 -38.67 -10.76
CA ALA A 520 -2.03 -37.34 -11.31
C ALA A 520 -0.80 -36.81 -12.06
N ARG A 521 -1.01 -36.15 -13.21
CA ARG A 521 0.07 -35.57 -14.03
C ARG A 521 0.99 -34.60 -13.26
N SER A 522 0.45 -33.85 -12.30
CA SER A 522 1.24 -32.94 -11.44
C SER A 522 2.28 -33.67 -10.58
N GLU A 523 2.09 -34.97 -10.35
CA GLU A 523 2.96 -35.81 -9.52
C GLU A 523 3.98 -36.59 -10.35
N THR A 524 4.08 -36.36 -11.67
CA THR A 524 5.09 -36.97 -12.53
C THR A 524 6.27 -36.01 -12.76
N MET A 525 7.40 -36.55 -13.25
CA MET A 525 8.55 -35.72 -13.64
C MET A 525 8.37 -35.06 -15.01
N GLN A 526 7.40 -35.50 -15.81
CA GLN A 526 7.16 -35.01 -17.17
C GLN A 526 6.52 -33.63 -17.16
N ASN A 527 6.76 -32.84 -18.20
CA ASN A 527 6.11 -31.56 -18.41
C ASN A 527 4.58 -31.58 -18.13
N PHE A 528 4.09 -30.47 -17.58
CA PHE A 528 2.68 -30.20 -17.45
C PHE A 528 2.36 -28.93 -18.27
N PRO A 529 1.84 -29.08 -19.51
CA PRO A 529 1.48 -27.97 -20.39
C PRO A 529 0.43 -27.04 -19.77
N TRP A 530 0.14 -25.94 -20.46
CA TRP A 530 -0.85 -24.95 -20.02
C TRP A 530 -2.18 -25.58 -19.66
N HIS A 531 -2.62 -25.30 -18.44
CA HIS A 531 -3.89 -25.76 -17.91
C HIS A 531 -4.42 -24.83 -16.82
N THR A 532 -5.67 -25.06 -16.45
CA THR A 532 -6.24 -24.68 -15.15
C THR A 532 -6.49 -25.96 -14.35
N ASP A 533 -6.42 -25.87 -13.02
CA ASP A 533 -6.70 -26.99 -12.14
C ASP A 533 -8.17 -27.40 -12.23
N CYS A 534 -8.43 -28.72 -12.24
CA CYS A 534 -9.77 -29.31 -12.25
C CYS A 534 -10.69 -28.79 -13.36
N SER A 535 -10.17 -28.51 -14.56
CA SER A 535 -10.96 -28.06 -15.72
C SER A 535 -12.11 -29.02 -16.10
N TYR A 536 -12.02 -30.29 -15.70
CA TYR A 536 -13.03 -31.33 -15.88
C TYR A 536 -14.17 -31.33 -14.83
N GLU A 537 -14.09 -30.54 -13.76
CA GLU A 537 -15.17 -30.44 -12.76
C GLU A 537 -16.25 -29.46 -13.25
N THR A 538 -17.53 -29.69 -12.90
CA THR A 538 -18.62 -28.74 -13.22
C THR A 538 -18.40 -27.38 -12.54
N ALA A 539 -17.96 -27.40 -11.27
CA ALA A 539 -17.59 -26.26 -10.46
C ALA A 539 -16.07 -26.27 -10.14
N PRO A 540 -15.22 -25.87 -11.11
CA PRO A 540 -13.77 -25.85 -10.90
C PRO A 540 -13.42 -24.89 -9.76
N PRO A 541 -12.45 -25.23 -8.89
CA PRO A 541 -12.00 -24.37 -7.81
C PRO A 541 -11.51 -23.05 -8.37
N GLN A 542 -11.94 -21.94 -7.77
CA GLN A 542 -11.50 -20.61 -8.17
C GLN A 542 -10.04 -20.37 -7.80
N TYR A 543 -9.54 -21.00 -6.73
CA TYR A 543 -8.19 -20.75 -6.25
C TYR A 543 -7.42 -22.05 -6.00
N PHE A 544 -6.10 -21.98 -6.17
CA PHE A 544 -5.18 -22.99 -5.68
C PHE A 544 -3.92 -22.36 -5.09
N ALA A 545 -3.26 -23.10 -4.21
CA ALA A 545 -2.00 -22.70 -3.63
C ALA A 545 -0.98 -23.83 -3.65
N LEU A 546 0.29 -23.44 -3.71
CA LEU A 546 1.45 -24.31 -3.59
C LEU A 546 2.38 -23.74 -2.52
N GLN A 547 2.75 -24.56 -1.55
CA GLN A 547 3.91 -24.29 -0.69
C GLN A 547 5.09 -25.13 -1.16
N VAL A 548 6.24 -24.49 -1.32
CA VAL A 548 7.50 -25.14 -1.63
C VAL A 548 8.13 -25.66 -0.33
N LEU A 549 8.13 -26.98 -0.16
CA LEU A 549 8.82 -27.65 0.93
C LEU A 549 10.23 -28.08 0.50
N GLN A 550 10.40 -28.41 -0.78
CA GLN A 550 11.71 -28.58 -1.40
C GLN A 550 11.61 -28.22 -2.89
N PRO A 551 12.35 -27.19 -3.36
CA PRO A 551 12.35 -26.83 -4.77
C PRO A 551 13.09 -27.88 -5.62
N ASP A 552 13.00 -27.75 -6.93
CA ASP A 552 13.87 -28.49 -7.84
C ASP A 552 15.28 -27.90 -7.79
N ARG A 553 16.27 -28.69 -7.38
CA ARG A 553 17.67 -28.22 -7.24
C ARG A 553 18.49 -28.33 -8.52
N HIS A 554 17.91 -28.87 -9.60
CA HIS A 554 18.61 -29.17 -10.85
C HIS A 554 18.09 -28.33 -12.04
N GLY A 555 17.39 -27.22 -11.76
CA GLY A 555 16.91 -26.28 -12.78
C GLY A 555 15.76 -26.83 -13.63
N GLY A 556 14.88 -27.65 -13.03
CA GLY A 556 13.59 -28.04 -13.59
C GLY A 556 12.42 -27.53 -12.74
N GLY A 557 11.20 -27.95 -13.06
CA GLY A 557 9.99 -27.62 -12.31
C GLY A 557 9.61 -26.13 -12.25
N THR A 558 10.07 -25.32 -13.21
CA THR A 558 9.73 -23.90 -13.40
C THR A 558 8.22 -23.74 -13.56
N LEU A 559 7.60 -22.94 -12.69
CA LEU A 559 6.18 -22.60 -12.80
C LEU A 559 6.02 -21.42 -13.76
N SER A 560 5.35 -21.64 -14.89
CA SER A 560 5.04 -20.58 -15.87
C SER A 560 3.56 -20.19 -15.72
N ILE A 561 3.26 -18.89 -15.76
CA ILE A 561 1.91 -18.35 -15.54
C ILE A 561 1.59 -17.33 -16.64
N MET A 562 0.37 -17.40 -17.21
CA MET A 562 -0.08 -16.55 -18.33
C MET A 562 -1.48 -15.96 -18.06
N SER A 563 -1.67 -14.69 -18.42
CA SER A 563 -2.93 -13.97 -18.22
C SER A 563 -4.02 -14.41 -19.22
N ILE A 564 -5.19 -14.79 -18.69
CA ILE A 564 -6.34 -15.12 -19.54
C ILE A 564 -6.91 -13.87 -20.21
N ALA A 565 -6.83 -12.70 -19.58
CA ALA A 565 -7.30 -11.45 -20.18
C ALA A 565 -6.51 -11.11 -21.45
N GLN A 566 -5.18 -11.27 -21.42
CA GLN A 566 -4.33 -11.10 -22.60
C GLN A 566 -4.63 -12.15 -23.68
N LEU A 567 -4.80 -13.41 -23.28
CA LEU A 567 -5.16 -14.48 -24.20
C LEU A 567 -6.51 -14.23 -24.89
N ALA A 568 -7.53 -13.85 -24.13
CA ALA A 568 -8.85 -13.51 -24.66
C ALA A 568 -8.78 -12.31 -25.61
N GLY A 569 -7.94 -11.30 -25.30
CA GLY A 569 -7.73 -10.14 -26.16
C GLY A 569 -7.20 -10.46 -27.57
N LEU A 570 -6.51 -11.59 -27.75
CA LEU A 570 -6.06 -12.07 -29.07
C LEU A 570 -7.15 -12.79 -29.87
N LEU A 571 -8.29 -13.10 -29.26
CA LEU A 571 -9.37 -13.85 -29.89
C LEU A 571 -10.46 -12.89 -30.38
N SER A 572 -10.90 -13.08 -31.63
CA SER A 572 -12.06 -12.33 -32.15
C SER A 572 -13.32 -12.55 -31.31
N PRO A 573 -14.23 -11.57 -31.20
CA PRO A 573 -15.48 -11.72 -30.45
C PRO A 573 -16.30 -12.95 -30.88
N ALA A 574 -16.34 -13.25 -32.18
CA ALA A 574 -17.02 -14.43 -32.71
C ALA A 574 -16.39 -15.75 -32.21
N THR A 575 -15.06 -15.81 -32.09
CA THR A 575 -14.35 -16.97 -31.53
C THR A 575 -14.62 -17.12 -30.04
N GLN A 576 -14.58 -16.01 -29.29
CA GLN A 576 -14.92 -16.04 -27.86
C GLN A 576 -16.36 -16.52 -27.64
N ALA A 577 -17.32 -16.04 -28.42
CA ALA A 577 -18.72 -16.45 -28.34
C ALA A 577 -18.91 -17.96 -28.54
N VAL A 578 -18.13 -18.59 -29.43
CA VAL A 578 -18.15 -20.05 -29.63
C VAL A 578 -17.51 -20.79 -28.47
N LEU A 579 -16.37 -20.31 -27.95
CA LEU A 579 -15.70 -20.89 -26.77
C LEU A 579 -16.55 -20.79 -25.49
N GLN A 580 -17.50 -19.86 -25.45
CA GLN A 580 -18.47 -19.69 -24.36
C GLN A 580 -19.67 -20.64 -24.45
N GLN A 581 -19.85 -21.36 -25.56
CA GLN A 581 -20.91 -22.36 -25.70
C GLN A 581 -20.51 -23.71 -25.09
N ARG A 582 -21.49 -24.48 -24.63
CA ARG A 582 -21.32 -25.86 -24.15
C ARG A 582 -21.16 -26.86 -25.31
N GLU A 583 -20.14 -26.66 -26.14
CA GLU A 583 -19.82 -27.50 -27.31
C GLU A 583 -18.53 -28.31 -27.13
N TYR A 584 -18.07 -28.46 -25.88
CA TYR A 584 -16.81 -29.12 -25.58
C TYR A 584 -17.05 -30.25 -24.57
N GLN A 585 -16.71 -31.47 -24.99
CA GLN A 585 -16.63 -32.61 -24.08
C GLN A 585 -15.27 -32.59 -23.40
N ILE A 586 -15.29 -32.51 -22.07
CA ILE A 586 -14.08 -32.51 -21.24
C ILE A 586 -14.04 -33.83 -20.49
N THR A 587 -13.09 -34.70 -20.85
CA THR A 587 -12.90 -36.00 -20.22
C THR A 587 -12.39 -35.86 -18.80
N ILE A 588 -13.00 -36.56 -17.85
CA ILE A 588 -12.52 -36.67 -16.48
C ILE A 588 -11.40 -37.71 -16.47
N PRO A 589 -10.14 -37.36 -16.11
CA PRO A 589 -9.07 -38.35 -16.03
C PRO A 589 -9.43 -39.48 -15.07
N SER A 590 -8.99 -40.71 -15.37
CA SER A 590 -9.42 -41.92 -14.65
C SER A 590 -9.17 -41.84 -13.15
N GLU A 591 -8.09 -41.19 -12.73
CA GLU A 591 -7.71 -40.99 -11.33
C GLU A 591 -8.64 -40.03 -10.55
N PHE A 592 -9.51 -39.29 -11.25
CA PHE A 592 -10.44 -38.32 -10.68
C PHE A 592 -11.92 -38.68 -10.88
N VAL A 593 -12.22 -39.85 -11.47
CA VAL A 593 -13.61 -40.31 -11.64
C VAL A 593 -14.23 -40.61 -10.28
N LYS A 594 -15.26 -39.83 -9.89
CA LYS A 594 -16.01 -40.02 -8.65
C LYS A 594 -17.21 -40.97 -8.81
N HIS A 595 -17.80 -40.98 -10.01
CA HIS A 595 -18.96 -41.79 -10.36
C HIS A 595 -18.65 -42.59 -11.63
N PRO A 596 -18.68 -43.94 -11.61
CA PRO A 596 -18.30 -44.75 -12.77
C PRO A 596 -19.07 -44.45 -14.07
N HIS A 597 -20.29 -43.92 -13.95
CA HIS A 597 -21.14 -43.56 -15.07
C HIS A 597 -20.90 -42.14 -15.62
N GLN A 598 -20.06 -41.34 -14.95
CA GLN A 598 -19.73 -39.97 -15.35
C GLN A 598 -18.23 -39.88 -15.63
N THR A 599 -17.87 -40.00 -16.91
CA THR A 599 -16.47 -39.99 -17.39
C THR A 599 -16.10 -38.70 -18.11
N HIS A 600 -17.05 -37.78 -18.30
CA HIS A 600 -16.85 -36.50 -18.96
C HIS A 600 -17.91 -35.47 -18.51
N VAL A 601 -17.65 -34.20 -18.79
CA VAL A 601 -18.60 -33.09 -18.67
C VAL A 601 -18.77 -32.38 -20.02
N LEU A 602 -19.95 -31.80 -20.25
CA LEU A 602 -20.24 -30.98 -21.43
C LEU A 602 -20.33 -29.51 -21.01
N GLU A 603 -19.26 -28.75 -21.25
CA GLU A 603 -19.12 -27.38 -20.73
C GLU A 603 -18.51 -26.42 -21.74
N SER A 604 -18.50 -25.13 -21.41
CA SER A 604 -17.78 -24.10 -22.16
C SER A 604 -16.31 -24.04 -21.74
N ILE A 605 -15.46 -23.52 -22.63
CA ILE A 605 -14.03 -23.29 -22.35
C ILE A 605 -13.82 -21.91 -21.73
N LEU A 606 -14.50 -20.89 -22.26
CA LEU A 606 -14.53 -19.54 -21.69
C LEU A 606 -15.79 -19.32 -20.87
N GLY A 607 -15.63 -18.62 -19.75
CA GLY A 607 -16.70 -18.19 -18.87
C GLY A 607 -16.91 -16.68 -18.93
N VAL A 608 -18.15 -16.25 -18.72
CA VAL A 608 -18.55 -14.83 -18.73
C VAL A 608 -19.03 -14.43 -17.35
N HIS A 609 -18.42 -13.40 -16.78
CA HIS A 609 -18.87 -12.79 -15.55
C HIS A 609 -19.90 -11.68 -15.84
N ALA A 610 -20.74 -11.34 -14.86
CA ALA A 610 -21.58 -10.16 -14.95
C ALA A 610 -20.73 -8.88 -14.84
N GLY A 611 -21.00 -7.90 -15.72
CA GLY A 611 -20.26 -6.64 -15.80
C GLY A 611 -18.94 -6.74 -16.59
N ASP A 612 -18.10 -5.71 -16.50
CA ASP A 612 -16.83 -5.57 -17.27
C ASP A 612 -15.66 -6.42 -16.71
N LYS A 613 -15.94 -7.54 -16.05
CA LYS A 613 -14.89 -8.41 -15.48
C LYS A 613 -14.20 -9.23 -16.59
N PRO A 614 -12.88 -9.48 -16.47
CA PRO A 614 -12.15 -10.30 -17.44
C PRO A 614 -12.73 -11.72 -17.48
N PRO A 615 -12.72 -12.40 -18.64
CA PRO A 615 -13.31 -13.73 -18.78
C PRO A 615 -12.55 -14.79 -17.98
N ALA A 616 -13.27 -15.82 -17.55
CA ALA A 616 -12.68 -17.01 -16.95
C ALA A 616 -12.31 -18.05 -18.03
N ILE A 617 -11.34 -18.93 -17.76
CA ILE A 617 -11.08 -20.11 -18.60
C ILE A 617 -11.11 -21.39 -17.79
N ARG A 618 -11.51 -22.49 -18.42
CA ARG A 618 -11.17 -23.85 -18.01
C ARG A 618 -10.43 -24.53 -19.15
N PHE A 619 -9.20 -24.95 -18.94
CA PHE A 619 -8.39 -25.46 -20.04
C PHE A 619 -7.48 -26.60 -19.61
N ARG A 620 -7.43 -27.65 -20.41
CA ARG A 620 -6.40 -28.68 -20.41
C ARG A 620 -6.52 -29.42 -21.73
N GLU A 621 -5.58 -29.17 -22.64
CA GLU A 621 -5.72 -29.55 -24.05
C GLU A 621 -5.98 -31.05 -24.26
N ASP A 622 -5.27 -31.92 -23.54
CA ASP A 622 -5.29 -33.37 -23.74
C ASP A 622 -6.63 -34.05 -23.39
N ILE A 623 -7.53 -33.33 -22.72
CA ILE A 623 -8.83 -33.87 -22.28
C ILE A 623 -10.04 -33.19 -22.93
N ILE A 624 -9.83 -32.24 -23.86
CA ILE A 624 -10.91 -31.49 -24.50
C ILE A 624 -11.16 -32.02 -25.91
N VAL A 625 -12.41 -32.38 -26.18
CA VAL A 625 -12.90 -32.77 -27.52
C VAL A 625 -13.98 -31.78 -27.97
N PRO A 626 -13.76 -31.00 -29.04
CA PRO A 626 -14.79 -30.15 -29.63
C PRO A 626 -15.86 -31.01 -30.32
N LEU A 627 -17.13 -30.69 -30.12
CA LEU A 627 -18.27 -31.48 -30.61
C LEU A 627 -18.84 -31.00 -31.95
N SER A 628 -18.36 -29.87 -32.47
CA SER A 628 -18.83 -29.27 -33.71
C SER A 628 -17.65 -28.74 -34.55
N PRO A 629 -17.81 -28.61 -35.89
CA PRO A 629 -16.78 -27.99 -36.73
C PRO A 629 -16.44 -26.55 -36.30
N ARG A 630 -17.43 -25.78 -35.82
CA ARG A 630 -17.21 -24.42 -35.31
C ARG A 630 -16.43 -24.42 -34.00
N ALA A 631 -16.73 -25.35 -33.09
CA ALA A 631 -16.00 -25.52 -31.83
C ALA A 631 -14.55 -25.94 -32.09
N ALA A 632 -14.31 -26.82 -33.06
CA ALA A 632 -12.97 -27.24 -33.48
C ALA A 632 -12.16 -26.07 -34.07
N ALA A 633 -12.78 -25.25 -34.93
CA ALA A 633 -12.15 -24.05 -35.48
C ALA A 633 -11.82 -23.01 -34.39
N ALA A 634 -12.74 -22.80 -33.43
CA ALA A 634 -12.52 -21.89 -32.30
C ALA A 634 -11.40 -22.39 -31.37
N MET A 635 -11.34 -23.69 -31.11
CA MET A 635 -10.26 -24.33 -30.35
C MET A 635 -8.91 -24.17 -31.06
N SER A 636 -8.85 -24.31 -32.40
CA SER A 636 -7.63 -24.08 -33.17
C SER A 636 -7.13 -22.64 -33.03
N LYS A 637 -8.03 -21.65 -33.08
CA LYS A 637 -7.69 -20.23 -32.85
C LYS A 637 -7.20 -19.97 -31.43
N LEU A 638 -7.81 -20.61 -30.42
CA LEU A 638 -7.34 -20.55 -29.03
C LEU A 638 -5.89 -21.06 -28.91
N LYS A 639 -5.57 -22.20 -29.55
CA LYS A 639 -4.20 -22.74 -29.58
C LYS A 639 -3.21 -21.82 -30.29
N GLN A 640 -3.62 -21.20 -31.39
CA GLN A 640 -2.78 -20.20 -32.08
C GLN A 640 -2.49 -18.99 -31.20
N ALA A 641 -3.50 -18.48 -30.48
CA ALA A 641 -3.33 -17.38 -29.54
C ALA A 641 -2.42 -17.76 -28.36
N LEU A 642 -2.55 -18.98 -27.83
CA LEU A 642 -1.65 -19.54 -26.81
C LEU A 642 -0.21 -19.58 -27.32
N HIS A 643 0.04 -20.14 -28.50
CA HIS A 643 1.38 -20.18 -29.08
C HIS A 643 1.94 -18.79 -29.39
N ALA A 644 1.10 -17.83 -29.80
CA ALA A 644 1.54 -16.45 -30.02
C ALA A 644 2.05 -15.81 -28.71
N LEU A 645 1.34 -16.04 -27.59
CA LEU A 645 1.79 -15.59 -26.27
C LEU A 645 3.02 -16.37 -25.78
N GLU A 646 3.09 -17.69 -25.98
CA GLU A 646 4.27 -18.48 -25.62
C GLU A 646 5.58 -17.95 -26.20
N ASN A 647 5.50 -17.42 -27.43
CA ASN A 647 6.64 -16.82 -28.13
C ASN A 647 6.88 -15.34 -27.76
N SER A 648 6.06 -14.76 -26.88
CA SER A 648 6.19 -13.40 -26.37
C SER A 648 6.75 -13.41 -24.94
N PRO A 649 8.03 -13.03 -24.73
CA PRO A 649 8.69 -13.12 -23.42
C PRO A 649 7.98 -12.36 -22.29
N GLN A 650 7.27 -11.28 -22.62
CA GLN A 650 6.59 -10.40 -21.66
C GLN A 650 5.21 -10.91 -21.22
N SER A 651 4.67 -11.95 -21.87
CA SER A 651 3.32 -12.46 -21.58
C SER A 651 3.28 -13.62 -20.59
N ILE A 652 4.46 -14.12 -20.17
CA ILE A 652 4.60 -15.26 -19.27
C ILE A 652 5.48 -14.88 -18.09
N LEU A 653 4.92 -14.97 -16.89
CA LEU A 653 5.68 -14.96 -15.65
C LEU A 653 6.30 -16.35 -15.44
N ARG A 654 7.63 -16.43 -15.39
CA ARG A 654 8.38 -17.67 -15.15
C ARG A 654 9.01 -17.65 -13.77
N LEU A 655 8.59 -18.56 -12.91
CA LEU A 655 9.06 -18.68 -11.53
C LEU A 655 9.92 -19.93 -11.40
N THR A 656 11.23 -19.71 -11.30
CA THR A 656 12.25 -20.74 -11.11
C THR A 656 12.39 -21.12 -9.63
N ALA A 657 13.28 -22.06 -9.32
CA ALA A 657 13.64 -22.38 -7.94
C ALA A 657 14.26 -21.20 -7.17
N ALA A 658 14.89 -20.23 -7.86
CA ALA A 658 15.41 -19.02 -7.23
C ALA A 658 14.27 -18.06 -6.82
N ASP A 659 13.19 -18.02 -7.60
CA ASP A 659 12.02 -17.17 -7.32
C ASP A 659 11.09 -17.80 -6.26
N LEU A 660 11.06 -19.13 -6.22
CA LEU A 660 10.27 -19.97 -5.32
C LEU A 660 11.18 -20.91 -4.49
N PRO A 661 12.05 -20.37 -3.61
CA PRO A 661 12.86 -21.19 -2.70
C PRO A 661 11.98 -21.92 -1.66
N GLU A 662 12.59 -22.84 -0.91
CA GLU A 662 11.95 -23.49 0.23
C GLU A 662 11.30 -22.47 1.18
N GLY A 663 10.10 -22.77 1.66
CA GLY A 663 9.29 -21.88 2.49
C GLY A 663 8.45 -20.87 1.69
N SER A 664 8.55 -20.85 0.36
CA SER A 664 7.70 -20.01 -0.48
C SER A 664 6.28 -20.56 -0.60
N ILE A 665 5.29 -19.68 -0.55
CA ILE A 665 3.89 -19.96 -0.80
C ILE A 665 3.43 -19.09 -1.97
N ILE A 666 2.75 -19.71 -2.94
CA ILE A 666 2.11 -19.01 -4.04
C ILE A 666 0.63 -19.39 -4.11
N LEU A 667 -0.24 -18.38 -4.21
CA LEU A 667 -1.69 -18.48 -4.39
C LEU A 667 -2.03 -17.92 -5.77
N LEU A 668 -2.92 -18.59 -6.49
CA LEU A 668 -3.39 -18.15 -7.79
C LEU A 668 -4.92 -18.25 -7.89
N ASP A 669 -5.50 -17.29 -8.60
CA ASP A 669 -6.85 -17.35 -9.16
C ASP A 669 -6.82 -18.22 -10.43
N ASN A 670 -7.24 -19.46 -10.24
CA ASN A 670 -7.31 -20.51 -11.25
C ASN A 670 -8.28 -20.19 -12.40
N HIS A 671 -9.18 -19.22 -12.22
CA HIS A 671 -10.09 -18.78 -13.28
C HIS A 671 -9.48 -17.67 -14.15
N ARG A 672 -8.49 -16.93 -13.63
CA ARG A 672 -7.87 -15.76 -14.30
C ARG A 672 -6.47 -16.01 -14.87
N TRP A 673 -5.85 -17.13 -14.51
CA TRP A 673 -4.48 -17.45 -14.93
C TRP A 673 -4.37 -18.90 -15.42
N LEU A 674 -3.71 -19.07 -16.56
CA LEU A 674 -3.21 -20.38 -16.99
C LEU A 674 -1.85 -20.63 -16.35
N HIS A 675 -1.57 -21.89 -16.01
CA HIS A 675 -0.26 -22.28 -15.51
C HIS A 675 0.27 -23.52 -16.21
N ALA A 676 1.60 -23.58 -16.30
CA ALA A 676 2.35 -24.70 -16.85
C ALA A 676 3.58 -24.96 -15.98
N ARG A 677 4.13 -26.17 -16.10
CA ARG A 677 5.35 -26.59 -15.43
C ARG A 677 6.23 -27.34 -16.43
N ASP A 678 7.49 -26.94 -16.55
CA ASP A 678 8.46 -27.71 -17.34
C ASP A 678 8.82 -29.05 -16.64
N ASP A 679 9.72 -29.83 -17.24
CA ASP A 679 10.17 -31.09 -16.68
C ASP A 679 10.84 -30.91 -15.32
N ILE A 680 10.47 -31.76 -14.35
CA ILE A 680 11.18 -31.82 -13.06
C ILE A 680 12.44 -32.63 -13.27
N LYS A 681 13.55 -32.13 -12.75
CA LYS A 681 14.88 -32.75 -12.80
C LYS A 681 15.32 -33.27 -11.43
N ASP A 682 14.68 -32.84 -10.35
CA ASP A 682 14.92 -33.34 -9.00
C ASP A 682 13.79 -34.27 -8.51
N PRO A 683 14.02 -35.59 -8.37
CA PRO A 683 13.01 -36.50 -7.82
C PRO A 683 12.65 -36.21 -6.36
N ALA A 684 13.50 -35.46 -5.64
CA ALA A 684 13.22 -35.04 -4.27
C ALA A 684 12.40 -33.74 -4.18
N ARG A 685 12.01 -33.13 -5.30
CA ARG A 685 11.13 -31.95 -5.30
C ARG A 685 9.84 -32.25 -4.54
N HIS A 686 9.46 -31.37 -3.63
CA HIS A 686 8.32 -31.57 -2.75
C HIS A 686 7.53 -30.27 -2.58
N LEU A 687 6.28 -30.28 -3.02
CA LEU A 687 5.33 -29.22 -2.73
C LEU A 687 4.16 -29.72 -1.88
N ARG A 688 3.52 -28.81 -1.15
CA ARG A 688 2.19 -29.00 -0.59
C ARG A 688 1.17 -28.26 -1.45
N ARG A 689 0.03 -28.89 -1.74
CA ARG A 689 -1.03 -28.30 -2.57
C ARG A 689 -2.38 -28.29 -1.87
N VAL A 690 -3.14 -27.22 -2.16
CA VAL A 690 -4.55 -27.06 -1.81
C VAL A 690 -5.29 -26.37 -2.95
N ARG A 691 -6.56 -26.72 -3.14
CA ARG A 691 -7.52 -26.05 -4.02
C ARG A 691 -8.75 -25.73 -3.20
N TRP A 692 -9.39 -24.59 -3.42
CA TRP A 692 -10.58 -24.22 -2.65
C TRP A 692 -11.52 -23.32 -3.43
N ASN A 693 -12.66 -23.01 -2.81
CA ASN A 693 -13.71 -22.18 -3.38
C ASN A 693 -14.23 -22.72 -4.72
N SER A 694 -14.73 -23.96 -4.72
CA SER A 694 -15.45 -24.52 -5.87
C SER A 694 -16.76 -23.77 -6.07
N VAL A 695 -16.82 -23.01 -7.15
CA VAL A 695 -18.00 -22.24 -7.55
C VAL A 695 -18.41 -22.66 -8.96
N PRO A 696 -19.72 -22.59 -9.29
CA PRO A 696 -20.17 -22.80 -10.66
C PRO A 696 -19.39 -21.90 -11.61
N PHE A 697 -18.87 -22.49 -12.68
CA PHE A 697 -18.11 -21.71 -13.65
C PHE A 697 -19.02 -20.66 -14.31
N PRO A 698 -18.51 -19.44 -14.53
CA PRO A 698 -19.33 -18.35 -15.04
C PRO A 698 -19.89 -18.72 -16.42
N THR A 699 -21.21 -18.68 -16.56
CA THR A 699 -21.88 -18.94 -17.84
C THR A 699 -22.61 -17.69 -18.26
N ALA A 700 -22.66 -17.43 -19.58
CA ALA A 700 -23.58 -16.44 -20.10
C ALA A 700 -25.00 -16.85 -19.68
N ALA A 701 -25.72 -15.97 -18.98
CA ALA A 701 -27.09 -16.23 -18.60
C ALA A 701 -27.89 -16.59 -19.85
N GLY A 702 -28.25 -17.87 -19.99
CA GLY A 702 -29.17 -18.29 -21.02
C GLY A 702 -30.52 -17.64 -20.74
N VAL A 703 -31.04 -16.94 -21.75
CA VAL A 703 -32.49 -16.77 -21.92
C VAL A 703 -33.12 -18.12 -21.62
N ALA A 704 -33.85 -18.21 -20.52
CA ALA A 704 -34.63 -19.39 -20.21
C ALA A 704 -35.55 -19.67 -21.39
N GLY A 705 -35.41 -20.87 -21.97
CA GLY A 705 -36.46 -21.45 -22.81
C GLY A 705 -37.64 -21.84 -21.97
#